data_AF-A0A0F9LG45-F1
#
_entry.id   AF-A0A0F9LG45-F1
#
_cell.length_a   1.000
_cell.length_b   1.000
_cell.length_c   1.000
_cell.angle_alpha   90.00
_cell.angle_beta   90.00
_cell.angle_gamma   90.00
#
_symmetry.space_group_name_H-M   'P 1'
#
loop_
_entity.id
_entity.type
_entity.pdbx_description
1 polymer ?
#
loop_
_entity_poly.entity_id
_entity_poly.type
_entity_poly.pdbx_seq_one_letter_code
_entity_poly.pdbx_strand_id
1 'polypeptide(L)'
;DLVAAHIMVDKPILRTDARVPLVLHNHGLYWAEYDWDEGIKPEYANWCLKANAECLKTLRMADAITGPSEWVAQALRRSSLRQVVAISHGIEAKDWPAPKPRKRASYVLWNKTRPDAICDPEPVNILAKRMPGVKFVTTFGNKGLANVEVTGRVPYERAKQYVRGASVYLCTPRETFGIGTIEAMAAGVPILGWRWGGQAEFIEHKVTGWLSKPGDYDDLMRGLSYCLEHRVRMGKAARKVALAHYQWKDIVGAYAELYKETLAATKRETPKISIIVPAYKLDEHLPETLESITAQTEQDWECIIVDDASPDACGKIADAAAKVDSRFKVIHNKENQYLAGALNIGAAASTGRYILPLDADNTLPRRALEFLSQGLDAERAIDIAYGSVLFLDPDGKRWHSGWPPDPFRAEHQVLKLTDKDQQPANCIPSTSMYRRRVWELTGGYRRRFRTAEDADFWTRATSYGFVARKVTGADTLVYRNRVESMSRNETRTDWTFWYPWSRELAPPPSAIDFEGEVIVPSYEPILVSVIIPVGPGHEELVIDALDSLDAQTFRLWECIVVNDTGRPLRYVPSWARVIDTTGKIGVGAARNLGIAAAHAALFLPLDADDTLEPDALAYLFAAHKEVGGVVYSDWYERWAGQKSKVWKTPEYDAKDLLAKGCIHAITALYTKVDWERVGGFDEKIPAWEDWDYQLKMAEIGVCGTRIPHPLFTYRKDEGMRREENYARFEENKAELRVKWAKYLDGKETLMACSSCAKKKKLSAPTGDVSAGPTAAQRVRAATANGGAGDGKGEYAIIEYVGRKRGSQNFRGPSGTRYRFAADGSDQVKYVLAVDVEYFLAKIDFRRGEVHQEA
;
A
#
# COMPACT_ATOMS: atom_id res chain seq x y z
N ASP A 1 26.97 19.06 5.93
CA ASP A 1 25.71 19.07 6.71
C ASP A 1 24.63 18.14 6.19
N LEU A 2 24.61 17.75 4.91
CA LEU A 2 23.65 16.81 4.34
C LEU A 2 24.32 15.96 3.25
N VAL A 3 23.89 14.71 3.08
CA VAL A 3 24.30 13.82 1.98
C VAL A 3 23.13 13.66 1.02
N ALA A 4 23.34 13.97 -0.27
CA ALA A 4 22.37 13.72 -1.34
C ALA A 4 22.92 12.64 -2.29
N ALA A 5 22.10 11.67 -2.69
CA ALA A 5 22.52 10.54 -3.51
C ALA A 5 21.46 10.14 -4.53
N HIS A 6 21.87 9.66 -5.72
CA HIS A 6 21.01 9.49 -6.89
C HIS A 6 20.98 8.03 -7.40
N ILE A 7 20.77 7.07 -6.49
CA ILE A 7 20.98 5.60 -6.59
C ILE A 7 22.33 5.20 -5.99
N MET A 8 22.33 4.29 -5.01
CA MET A 8 23.55 3.84 -4.34
C MET A 8 23.66 2.32 -4.29
N VAL A 9 24.85 1.86 -4.65
CA VAL A 9 25.43 0.56 -4.35
C VAL A 9 26.40 0.79 -3.18
N ASP A 10 26.33 -0.06 -2.15
CA ASP A 10 27.13 -0.09 -0.92
C ASP A 10 28.39 0.82 -0.90
N LYS A 11 28.24 2.06 -0.40
CA LYS A 11 29.38 2.97 -0.15
C LYS A 11 29.53 3.24 1.35
N PRO A 12 30.76 3.15 1.90
CA PRO A 12 31.03 3.42 3.32
C PRO A 12 30.55 4.79 3.83
N ILE A 13 30.55 5.82 2.96
CA ILE A 13 30.10 7.18 3.33
C ILE A 13 28.61 7.24 3.72
N LEU A 14 27.80 6.27 3.29
CA LEU A 14 26.40 6.17 3.71
C LEU A 14 26.21 5.54 5.09
N ARG A 15 27.22 4.85 5.62
CA ARG A 15 27.14 4.06 6.86
C ARG A 15 27.79 4.75 8.06
N THR A 16 28.61 5.79 7.85
CA THR A 16 29.63 6.22 8.83
C THR A 16 29.23 7.32 9.81
N ASP A 17 28.22 8.14 9.52
CA ASP A 17 27.65 9.06 10.51
C ASP A 17 26.12 9.11 10.42
N ALA A 18 25.44 8.49 11.38
CA ALA A 18 23.97 8.48 11.46
C ALA A 18 23.35 9.87 11.76
N ARG A 19 24.17 10.89 12.09
CA ARG A 19 23.72 12.25 12.43
C ARG A 19 23.60 13.17 11.22
N VAL A 20 24.26 12.85 10.11
CA VAL A 20 24.20 13.66 8.88
C VAL A 20 22.99 13.24 8.04
N PRO A 21 22.00 14.08 7.75
CA PRO A 21 20.80 13.67 7.04
C PRO A 21 21.10 13.12 5.63
N LEU A 22 20.35 12.10 5.22
CA LEU A 22 20.46 11.47 3.90
C LEU A 22 19.22 11.74 3.06
N VAL A 23 19.41 12.39 1.91
CA VAL A 23 18.37 12.55 0.88
C VAL A 23 18.66 11.62 -0.29
N LEU A 24 17.69 10.77 -0.63
CA LEU A 24 17.79 9.82 -1.73
C LEU A 24 16.92 10.24 -2.91
N HIS A 25 17.51 10.38 -4.08
CA HIS A 25 16.79 10.55 -5.35
C HIS A 25 16.65 9.20 -6.03
N ASN A 26 15.42 8.69 -6.09
CA ASN A 26 15.11 7.38 -6.63
C ASN A 26 14.22 7.51 -7.88
N HIS A 27 14.70 7.01 -9.02
CA HIS A 27 13.99 7.09 -10.29
C HIS A 27 12.94 5.99 -10.49
N GLY A 28 12.86 5.04 -9.56
CA GLY A 28 12.00 3.86 -9.61
C GLY A 28 12.81 2.57 -9.40
N LEU A 29 12.07 1.49 -9.18
CA LEU A 29 12.60 0.13 -9.10
C LEU A 29 12.40 -0.55 -10.46
N TYR A 30 13.27 -1.50 -10.80
CA TYR A 30 13.11 -2.32 -11.98
C TYR A 30 11.90 -3.24 -11.83
N TRP A 31 11.08 -3.34 -12.87
CA TRP A 31 9.90 -4.22 -12.86
C TRP A 31 10.27 -5.69 -12.80
N ALA A 32 10.01 -6.36 -11.67
CA ALA A 32 10.24 -7.80 -11.55
C ALA A 32 9.40 -8.65 -12.53
N GLU A 33 8.34 -8.08 -13.10
CA GLU A 33 7.46 -8.76 -14.07
C GLU A 33 8.08 -8.91 -15.47
N TYR A 34 9.09 -8.11 -15.82
CA TYR A 34 9.79 -8.27 -17.10
C TYR A 34 10.90 -9.30 -16.97
N ASP A 35 11.06 -10.14 -18.00
CA ASP A 35 12.23 -11.00 -18.13
C ASP A 35 13.43 -10.13 -18.54
N TRP A 36 14.08 -9.54 -17.55
CA TRP A 36 15.29 -8.73 -17.75
C TRP A 36 16.50 -9.57 -18.13
N ASP A 37 16.45 -10.90 -17.99
CA ASP A 37 17.57 -11.80 -18.22
C ASP A 37 17.62 -12.35 -19.66
N GLU A 38 16.63 -12.02 -20.50
CA GLU A 38 16.60 -12.43 -21.91
C GLU A 38 17.86 -11.93 -22.64
N GLY A 39 18.71 -12.88 -23.08
CA GLY A 39 19.98 -12.59 -23.77
C GLY A 39 21.12 -12.10 -22.87
N ILE A 40 20.95 -12.14 -21.55
CA ILE A 40 21.98 -11.79 -20.57
C ILE A 40 22.82 -13.02 -20.19
N LYS A 41 24.12 -12.82 -19.90
CA LYS A 41 25.00 -13.92 -19.47
C LYS A 41 24.62 -14.42 -18.06
N PRO A 42 24.74 -15.73 -17.76
CA PRO A 42 24.29 -16.32 -16.49
C PRO A 42 24.82 -15.64 -15.22
N GLU A 43 26.03 -15.08 -15.23
CA GLU A 43 26.60 -14.37 -14.08
C GLU A 43 25.83 -13.10 -13.69
N TYR A 44 25.03 -12.54 -14.60
CA TYR A 44 24.17 -11.39 -14.37
C TYR A 44 22.70 -11.77 -14.17
N ALA A 45 22.38 -13.06 -14.04
CA ALA A 45 21.01 -13.48 -13.74
C ALA A 45 20.48 -12.79 -12.47
N ASN A 46 19.20 -12.41 -12.51
CA ASN A 46 18.49 -11.69 -11.46
C ASN A 46 19.14 -10.35 -11.06
N TRP A 47 19.91 -9.71 -11.96
CA TRP A 47 20.58 -8.43 -11.65
C TRP A 47 19.58 -7.34 -11.24
N CYS A 48 18.38 -7.32 -11.83
CA CYS A 48 17.34 -6.34 -11.53
C CYS A 48 16.80 -6.52 -10.10
N LEU A 49 16.62 -7.76 -9.65
CA LEU A 49 16.22 -8.09 -8.28
C LEU A 49 17.29 -7.68 -7.27
N LYS A 50 18.56 -7.94 -7.58
CA LYS A 50 19.71 -7.49 -6.77
C LYS A 50 19.76 -5.96 -6.68
N ALA A 51 19.60 -5.26 -7.82
CA ALA A 51 19.56 -3.80 -7.86
C ALA A 51 18.38 -3.23 -7.05
N ASN A 52 17.20 -3.84 -7.15
CA ASN A 52 16.04 -3.43 -6.37
C ASN A 52 16.23 -3.63 -4.88
N ALA A 53 16.83 -4.75 -4.46
CA ALA A 53 17.14 -5.00 -3.06
C ALA A 53 18.08 -3.91 -2.50
N GLU A 54 19.12 -3.51 -3.23
CA GLU A 54 20.03 -2.43 -2.82
C GLU A 54 19.34 -1.05 -2.78
N CYS A 55 18.50 -0.75 -3.77
CA CYS A 55 17.67 0.45 -3.77
C CYS A 55 16.74 0.49 -2.55
N LEU A 56 16.09 -0.62 -2.22
CA LEU A 56 15.17 -0.73 -1.08
C LEU A 56 15.91 -0.62 0.27
N LYS A 57 17.08 -1.22 0.40
CA LYS A 57 17.95 -1.01 1.58
C LYS A 57 18.28 0.47 1.77
N THR A 58 18.67 1.16 0.69
CA THR A 58 19.03 2.58 0.75
C THR A 58 17.83 3.47 1.04
N LEU A 59 16.67 3.20 0.43
CA LEU A 59 15.41 3.91 0.68
C LEU A 59 15.07 3.94 2.17
N ARG A 60 15.31 2.84 2.89
CA ARG A 60 14.96 2.72 4.32
C ARG A 60 15.90 3.49 5.25
N MET A 61 17.12 3.77 4.81
CA MET A 61 18.07 4.58 5.57
C MET A 61 17.86 6.08 5.39
N ALA A 62 17.16 6.49 4.33
CA ALA A 62 17.01 7.89 3.94
C ALA A 62 16.06 8.66 4.87
N ASP A 63 16.41 9.91 5.14
CA ASP A 63 15.59 10.85 5.91
C ASP A 63 14.57 11.55 5.01
N ALA A 64 14.90 11.74 3.73
CA ALA A 64 13.97 12.16 2.69
C ALA A 64 14.23 11.43 1.37
N ILE A 65 13.17 11.25 0.57
CA ILE A 65 13.23 10.53 -0.70
C ILE A 65 12.52 11.34 -1.78
N THR A 66 13.07 11.36 -2.99
CA THR A 66 12.39 11.90 -4.17
C THR A 66 12.11 10.84 -5.21
N GLY A 67 10.98 11.01 -5.91
CA GLY A 67 10.62 10.29 -7.13
C GLY A 67 10.42 11.27 -8.29
N PRO A 68 10.63 10.87 -9.55
CA PRO A 68 10.53 11.77 -10.70
C PRO A 68 9.08 12.08 -11.11
N SER A 69 8.11 11.33 -10.59
CA SER A 69 6.67 11.48 -10.85
C SER A 69 5.87 11.00 -9.66
N GLU A 70 4.59 11.36 -9.61
CA GLU A 70 3.70 10.92 -8.54
C GLU A 70 3.42 9.40 -8.64
N TRP A 71 3.40 8.83 -9.83
CA TRP A 71 3.30 7.40 -10.10
C TRP A 71 4.46 6.63 -9.49
N VAL A 72 5.70 7.14 -9.61
CA VAL A 72 6.85 6.53 -8.94
C VAL A 72 6.79 6.74 -7.43
N ALA A 73 6.46 7.95 -6.99
CA ALA A 73 6.37 8.26 -5.57
C ALA A 73 5.36 7.36 -4.86
N GLN A 74 4.17 7.15 -5.43
CA GLN A 74 3.14 6.28 -4.88
C GLN A 74 3.60 4.82 -4.77
N ALA A 75 4.27 4.28 -5.80
CA ALA A 75 4.80 2.92 -5.75
C ALA A 75 5.83 2.76 -4.61
N LEU A 76 6.70 3.74 -4.41
CA LEU A 76 7.70 3.72 -3.34
C LEU A 76 7.10 3.93 -1.93
N ARG A 77 6.08 4.80 -1.79
CA ARG A 77 5.38 5.05 -0.51
C ARG A 77 4.73 3.77 0.01
N ARG A 78 4.07 3.00 -0.87
CA ARG A 78 3.43 1.70 -0.55
C ARG A 78 4.39 0.67 0.03
N SER A 79 5.65 0.70 -0.37
CA SER A 79 6.62 -0.28 0.11
C SER A 79 7.34 0.13 1.38
N SER A 80 7.41 1.42 1.73
CA SER A 80 8.41 1.88 2.71
C SER A 80 7.87 2.65 3.91
N LEU A 81 6.57 2.95 3.99
CA LEU A 81 5.97 3.94 4.91
C LEU A 81 6.62 5.33 4.85
N ARG A 82 7.61 5.53 3.99
CA ARG A 82 8.32 6.80 3.84
C ARG A 82 7.52 7.72 2.97
N GLN A 83 7.59 9.00 3.29
CA GLN A 83 7.15 10.03 2.37
C GLN A 83 8.15 10.10 1.21
N VAL A 84 7.61 10.23 -0.01
CA VAL A 84 8.40 10.37 -1.24
C VAL A 84 7.90 11.60 -1.96
N VAL A 85 8.75 12.60 -2.11
CA VAL A 85 8.38 13.86 -2.76
C VAL A 85 8.54 13.70 -4.28
N ALA A 86 7.47 13.95 -5.02
CA ALA A 86 7.54 13.94 -6.48
C ALA A 86 8.25 15.22 -6.96
N ILE A 87 9.51 15.10 -7.38
CA ILE A 87 10.28 16.18 -7.99
C ILE A 87 10.67 15.75 -9.40
N SER A 88 9.98 16.36 -10.37
CA SER A 88 10.14 16.08 -11.79
C SER A 88 11.50 16.48 -12.36
N HIS A 89 11.75 16.06 -13.60
CA HIS A 89 12.89 16.57 -14.37
C HIS A 89 12.60 17.96 -14.95
N GLY A 90 13.65 18.75 -15.19
CA GLY A 90 13.53 20.07 -15.81
C GLY A 90 14.02 20.13 -17.26
N ILE A 91 13.66 21.23 -17.93
CA ILE A 91 14.19 21.67 -19.22
C ILE A 91 14.59 23.15 -19.17
N GLU A 92 15.45 23.57 -20.10
CA GLU A 92 15.74 24.97 -20.39
C GLU A 92 14.95 25.43 -21.62
N ALA A 93 14.14 26.49 -21.50
CA ALA A 93 13.32 26.99 -22.61
C ALA A 93 14.13 27.36 -23.86
N LYS A 94 15.36 27.84 -23.66
CA LYS A 94 16.30 28.25 -24.72
C LYS A 94 16.81 27.09 -25.57
N ASP A 95 16.87 25.87 -24.99
CA ASP A 95 17.36 24.67 -25.68
C ASP A 95 16.28 24.05 -26.57
N TRP A 96 15.01 24.37 -26.30
CA TRP A 96 13.84 23.85 -26.99
C TRP A 96 13.00 24.96 -27.65
N PRO A 97 13.56 25.76 -28.58
CA PRO A 97 12.80 26.82 -29.23
C PRO A 97 11.81 26.20 -30.22
N ALA A 98 10.58 26.74 -30.19
CA ALA A 98 9.51 26.31 -31.08
C ALA A 98 9.94 26.46 -32.57
N PRO A 99 9.63 25.47 -33.43
CA PRO A 99 10.02 25.53 -34.83
C PRO A 99 9.24 26.63 -35.56
N LYS A 100 9.95 27.38 -36.42
CA LYS A 100 9.34 28.35 -37.36
C LYS A 100 8.31 27.61 -38.24
N PRO A 101 7.12 28.20 -38.54
CA PRO A 101 6.04 27.53 -39.25
C PRO A 101 6.45 26.86 -40.58
N ARG A 102 7.37 27.49 -41.33
CA ARG A 102 7.90 27.01 -42.63
C ARG A 102 8.96 25.88 -42.54
N LYS A 103 9.39 25.47 -41.34
CA LYS A 103 10.45 24.45 -41.13
C LYS A 103 9.94 23.19 -40.40
N ARG A 104 8.62 22.98 -40.33
CA ARG A 104 8.03 21.82 -39.62
C ARG A 104 8.05 20.61 -40.55
N ALA A 105 8.62 19.51 -40.10
CA ALA A 105 8.69 18.27 -40.87
C ALA A 105 7.43 17.43 -40.62
N SER A 106 6.94 16.77 -41.66
CA SER A 106 5.71 15.98 -41.60
C SER A 106 5.98 14.52 -41.21
N TYR A 107 6.42 14.28 -39.97
CA TYR A 107 6.58 12.92 -39.45
C TYR A 107 6.19 12.77 -37.97
N VAL A 108 5.87 11.54 -37.58
CA VAL A 108 5.71 11.12 -36.18
C VAL A 108 7.05 10.61 -35.67
N LEU A 109 7.48 11.07 -34.49
CA LEU A 109 8.76 10.66 -33.90
C LEU A 109 8.54 9.67 -32.76
N TRP A 110 9.30 8.58 -32.75
CA TRP A 110 9.51 7.74 -31.57
C TRP A 110 11.01 7.55 -31.37
N ASN A 111 11.55 7.82 -30.18
CA ASN A 111 12.98 7.66 -29.95
C ASN A 111 13.27 7.15 -28.54
N LYS A 112 14.19 6.18 -28.45
CA LYS A 112 14.68 5.59 -27.21
C LYS A 112 16.13 5.17 -27.36
N THR A 113 16.83 4.98 -26.24
CA THR A 113 18.26 4.66 -26.23
C THR A 113 18.54 3.16 -26.37
N ARG A 114 17.54 2.32 -26.11
CA ARG A 114 17.60 0.85 -26.19
C ARG A 114 16.26 0.27 -26.68
N PRO A 115 16.27 -0.86 -27.40
CA PRO A 115 15.08 -1.67 -27.65
C PRO A 115 15.02 -2.79 -26.59
N ASP A 116 14.00 -2.74 -25.72
CA ASP A 116 13.74 -3.75 -24.69
C ASP A 116 12.21 -3.84 -24.46
N ALA A 117 11.79 -4.65 -23.48
CA ALA A 117 10.37 -4.85 -23.16
C ALA A 117 9.62 -3.56 -22.76
N ILE A 118 10.33 -2.52 -22.32
CA ILE A 118 9.75 -1.21 -21.98
C ILE A 118 9.80 -0.27 -23.19
N CYS A 119 10.94 -0.23 -23.88
CA CYS A 119 11.21 0.59 -25.05
C CYS A 119 10.90 -0.18 -26.34
N ASP A 120 9.68 -0.69 -26.45
CA ASP A 120 9.23 -1.49 -27.60
C ASP A 120 8.89 -0.58 -28.81
N PRO A 121 9.56 -0.76 -29.96
CA PRO A 121 9.24 -0.03 -31.19
C PRO A 121 7.97 -0.53 -31.91
N GLU A 122 7.34 -1.63 -31.47
CA GLU A 122 6.19 -2.23 -32.17
C GLU A 122 5.00 -1.28 -32.38
N PRO A 123 4.66 -0.36 -31.45
CA PRO A 123 3.62 0.62 -31.72
C PRO A 123 3.91 1.49 -32.95
N VAL A 124 5.17 1.84 -33.21
CA VAL A 124 5.57 2.55 -34.44
C VAL A 124 5.32 1.68 -35.66
N ASN A 125 5.72 0.41 -35.61
CA ASN A 125 5.57 -0.53 -36.72
C ASN A 125 4.09 -0.75 -37.08
N ILE A 126 3.22 -0.91 -36.08
CA ILE A 126 1.78 -1.11 -36.27
C ILE A 126 1.15 0.14 -36.88
N LEU A 127 1.43 1.33 -36.33
CA LEU A 127 0.91 2.59 -36.87
C LEU A 127 1.39 2.83 -38.31
N ALA A 128 2.68 2.60 -38.59
CA ALA A 128 3.25 2.77 -39.92
C ALA A 128 2.61 1.85 -40.97
N LYS A 129 2.35 0.57 -40.62
CA LYS A 129 1.63 -0.37 -41.49
C LYS A 129 0.19 0.05 -41.74
N ARG A 130 -0.51 0.52 -40.70
CA ARG A 130 -1.94 0.87 -40.78
C ARG A 130 -2.19 2.28 -41.34
N MET A 131 -1.18 3.14 -41.38
CA MET A 131 -1.25 4.51 -41.87
C MET A 131 -0.14 4.82 -42.89
N PRO A 132 -0.17 4.22 -44.10
CA PRO A 132 0.91 4.35 -45.09
C PRO A 132 1.14 5.78 -45.60
N GLY A 133 0.14 6.67 -45.45
CA GLY A 133 0.24 8.09 -45.80
C GLY A 133 0.99 8.96 -44.77
N VAL A 134 1.32 8.41 -43.60
CA VAL A 134 2.03 9.13 -42.52
C VAL A 134 3.49 8.67 -42.49
N LYS A 135 4.43 9.62 -42.43
CA LYS A 135 5.85 9.31 -42.24
C LYS A 135 6.18 9.14 -40.76
N PHE A 136 7.03 8.17 -40.46
CA PHE A 136 7.53 7.89 -39.13
C PHE A 136 9.06 7.99 -39.11
N VAL A 137 9.61 8.59 -38.08
CA VAL A 137 11.03 8.59 -37.78
C VAL A 137 11.21 7.87 -36.45
N THR A 138 12.10 6.89 -36.42
CA THR A 138 12.31 6.07 -35.23
C THR A 138 13.77 5.76 -34.95
N THR A 139 14.16 5.60 -33.68
CA THR A 139 15.51 5.11 -33.33
C THR A 139 15.66 3.62 -33.66
N PHE A 140 14.64 2.83 -33.35
CA PHE A 140 14.57 1.39 -33.60
C PHE A 140 13.22 1.05 -34.26
N GLY A 141 13.17 0.08 -35.16
CA GLY A 141 11.94 -0.30 -35.83
C GLY A 141 12.17 -1.07 -37.13
N ASN A 142 11.09 -1.34 -37.86
CA ASN A 142 11.14 -2.11 -39.09
C ASN A 142 11.63 -1.27 -40.28
N LYS A 143 12.86 -1.53 -40.74
CA LYS A 143 13.47 -0.88 -41.93
C LYS A 143 12.80 -1.24 -43.27
N GLY A 144 11.96 -2.27 -43.31
CA GLY A 144 11.27 -2.73 -44.52
C GLY A 144 10.01 -1.93 -44.87
N LEU A 145 9.58 -0.98 -44.02
CA LEU A 145 8.40 -0.15 -44.27
C LEU A 145 8.80 1.15 -44.97
N ALA A 146 8.22 1.42 -46.15
CA ALA A 146 8.59 2.56 -46.99
C ALA A 146 8.33 3.94 -46.35
N ASN A 147 7.46 4.01 -45.35
CA ASN A 147 7.13 5.24 -44.61
C ASN A 147 7.84 5.35 -43.25
N VAL A 148 8.84 4.52 -42.97
CA VAL A 148 9.62 4.53 -41.71
C VAL A 148 11.10 4.83 -41.97
N GLU A 149 11.62 5.90 -41.37
CA GLU A 149 13.05 6.20 -41.29
C GLU A 149 13.62 5.68 -39.97
N VAL A 150 14.51 4.68 -40.01
CA VAL A 150 15.22 4.18 -38.82
C VAL A 150 16.57 4.87 -38.71
N THR A 151 16.71 5.74 -37.72
CA THR A 151 17.87 6.63 -37.53
C THR A 151 19.04 5.96 -36.82
N GLY A 152 18.79 4.95 -35.98
CA GLY A 152 19.77 4.46 -35.01
C GLY A 152 20.11 5.53 -33.97
N ARG A 153 21.14 5.27 -33.15
CA ARG A 153 21.61 6.27 -32.16
C ARG A 153 22.29 7.42 -32.90
N VAL A 154 21.89 8.66 -32.58
CA VAL A 154 22.44 9.89 -33.17
C VAL A 154 22.97 10.82 -32.08
N PRO A 155 23.91 11.74 -32.41
CA PRO A 155 24.36 12.76 -31.47
C PRO A 155 23.21 13.62 -30.92
N TYR A 156 23.34 14.12 -29.69
CA TYR A 156 22.28 14.85 -29.00
C TYR A 156 21.74 16.06 -29.79
N GLU A 157 22.62 16.86 -30.42
CA GLU A 157 22.18 17.98 -31.26
C GLU A 157 21.32 17.56 -32.45
N ARG A 158 21.60 16.39 -33.03
CA ARG A 158 20.78 15.83 -34.11
C ARG A 158 19.46 15.30 -33.56
N ALA A 159 19.45 14.67 -32.40
CA ALA A 159 18.23 14.24 -31.72
C ALA A 159 17.29 15.42 -31.42
N LYS A 160 17.82 16.57 -30.94
CA LYS A 160 17.04 17.80 -30.74
C LYS A 160 16.35 18.26 -32.03
N GLN A 161 17.03 18.18 -33.17
CA GLN A 161 16.45 18.54 -34.46
C GLN A 161 15.28 17.62 -34.82
N TYR A 162 15.43 16.31 -34.58
CA TYR A 162 14.34 15.35 -34.81
C TYR A 162 13.13 15.63 -33.93
N VAL A 163 13.34 15.86 -32.63
CA VAL A 163 12.25 16.20 -31.69
C VAL A 163 11.55 17.49 -32.12
N ARG A 164 12.30 18.57 -32.36
CA ARG A 164 11.75 19.88 -32.78
C ARG A 164 11.06 19.84 -34.14
N GLY A 165 11.50 18.96 -35.02
CA GLY A 165 10.96 18.80 -36.37
C GLY A 165 9.62 18.05 -36.40
N ALA A 166 9.30 17.25 -35.39
CA ALA A 166 8.18 16.33 -35.40
C ALA A 166 6.80 16.99 -35.49
N SER A 167 5.88 16.28 -36.14
CA SER A 167 4.44 16.58 -36.12
C SER A 167 3.78 16.15 -34.83
N VAL A 168 4.14 14.96 -34.36
CA VAL A 168 3.65 14.33 -33.14
C VAL A 168 4.82 13.56 -32.53
N TYR A 169 4.94 13.61 -31.20
CA TYR A 169 5.88 12.79 -30.46
C TYR A 169 5.14 11.59 -29.86
N LEU A 170 5.59 10.39 -30.19
CA LEU A 170 4.96 9.13 -29.79
C LEU A 170 5.59 8.61 -28.48
N CYS A 171 4.88 8.74 -27.37
CA CYS A 171 5.28 8.31 -26.03
C CYS A 171 4.59 6.99 -25.62
N THR A 172 4.92 5.90 -26.32
CA THR A 172 4.41 4.56 -26.00
C THR A 172 5.21 3.75 -24.97
N PRO A 173 6.49 4.04 -24.67
CA PRO A 173 7.21 3.30 -23.62
C PRO A 173 6.64 3.58 -22.22
N ARG A 174 6.68 2.60 -21.31
CA ARG A 174 6.21 2.78 -19.93
C ARG A 174 7.31 3.44 -19.08
N GLU A 175 7.35 4.76 -19.05
CA GLU A 175 8.42 5.52 -18.39
C GLU A 175 8.06 6.06 -17.01
N THR A 176 9.08 6.25 -16.18
CA THR A 176 8.96 6.81 -14.83
C THR A 176 8.62 8.30 -14.82
N PHE A 177 8.93 9.05 -15.89
CA PHE A 177 8.51 10.45 -16.03
C PHE A 177 8.43 10.90 -17.49
N GLY A 178 9.43 10.60 -18.33
CA GLY A 178 9.38 10.94 -19.77
C GLY A 178 10.04 12.28 -20.12
N ILE A 179 11.38 12.31 -20.05
CA ILE A 179 12.18 13.51 -20.37
C ILE A 179 11.96 13.95 -21.82
N GLY A 180 12.04 13.02 -22.78
CA GLY A 180 11.81 13.34 -24.20
C GLY A 180 10.39 13.87 -24.48
N THR A 181 9.41 13.51 -23.66
CA THR A 181 8.05 14.04 -23.73
C THR A 181 8.03 15.53 -23.36
N ILE A 182 8.62 15.93 -22.24
CA ILE A 182 8.66 17.36 -21.86
C ILE A 182 9.54 18.19 -22.81
N GLU A 183 10.59 17.60 -23.38
CA GLU A 183 11.40 18.23 -24.44
C GLU A 183 10.56 18.49 -25.71
N ALA A 184 9.76 17.51 -26.14
CA ALA A 184 8.84 17.65 -27.26
C ALA A 184 7.74 18.69 -26.98
N MET A 185 7.15 18.65 -25.79
CA MET A 185 6.17 19.65 -25.36
C MET A 185 6.78 21.04 -25.35
N ALA A 186 7.99 21.22 -24.79
CA ALA A 186 8.72 22.48 -24.81
C ALA A 186 8.98 22.95 -26.25
N ALA A 187 9.32 22.05 -27.17
CA ALA A 187 9.45 22.36 -28.60
C ALA A 187 8.12 22.69 -29.31
N GLY A 188 6.98 22.58 -28.64
CA GLY A 188 5.66 22.82 -29.23
C GLY A 188 5.18 21.67 -30.13
N VAL A 189 5.53 20.44 -29.75
CA VAL A 189 5.09 19.21 -30.40
C VAL A 189 4.03 18.55 -29.51
N PRO A 190 2.83 18.26 -30.05
CA PRO A 190 1.81 17.52 -29.30
C PRO A 190 2.24 16.07 -29.08
N ILE A 191 1.72 15.50 -28.01
CA ILE A 191 2.09 14.15 -27.55
C ILE A 191 1.00 13.14 -27.93
N LEU A 192 1.40 11.95 -28.34
CA LEU A 192 0.50 10.81 -28.55
C LEU A 192 1.08 9.61 -27.81
N GLY A 193 0.28 8.88 -27.03
CA GLY A 193 0.79 7.68 -26.39
C GLY A 193 -0.22 6.94 -25.55
N TRP A 194 0.30 6.06 -24.70
CA TRP A 194 -0.51 5.25 -23.80
C TRP A 194 -0.78 5.99 -22.49
N ARG A 195 -1.97 5.78 -21.92
CA ARG A 195 -2.37 6.24 -20.58
C ARG A 195 -1.73 5.36 -19.50
N TRP A 196 -0.41 5.37 -19.41
CA TRP A 196 0.35 4.65 -18.38
C TRP A 196 1.72 5.31 -18.11
N GLY A 197 2.33 4.96 -16.98
CA GLY A 197 3.60 5.54 -16.55
C GLY A 197 3.49 7.00 -16.10
N GLY A 198 4.59 7.55 -15.59
CA GLY A 198 4.63 8.91 -15.04
C GLY A 198 4.38 10.00 -16.09
N GLN A 199 4.61 9.71 -17.37
CA GLN A 199 4.31 10.65 -18.45
C GLN A 199 2.81 10.92 -18.65
N ALA A 200 1.94 9.98 -18.26
CA ALA A 200 0.50 10.17 -18.37
C ALA A 200 -0.04 11.25 -17.40
N GLU A 201 0.72 11.60 -16.34
CA GLU A 201 0.32 12.59 -15.33
C GLU A 201 0.23 14.01 -15.88
N PHE A 202 1.04 14.34 -16.89
CA PHE A 202 1.18 15.71 -17.39
C PHE A 202 0.79 15.89 -18.86
N ILE A 203 0.26 14.83 -19.47
CA ILE A 203 -0.36 14.90 -20.79
C ILE A 203 -1.87 15.03 -20.62
N GLU A 204 -2.41 16.19 -20.96
CA GLU A 204 -3.83 16.46 -20.91
C GLU A 204 -4.49 16.01 -22.23
N HIS A 205 -5.32 14.98 -22.14
CA HIS A 205 -5.99 14.35 -23.29
C HIS A 205 -6.85 15.38 -24.05
N LYS A 206 -6.69 15.44 -25.38
CA LYS A 206 -7.25 16.42 -26.34
C LYS A 206 -6.74 17.88 -26.19
N VAL A 207 -5.91 18.17 -25.19
CA VAL A 207 -5.37 19.51 -24.94
C VAL A 207 -3.89 19.60 -25.30
N THR A 208 -3.01 18.90 -24.59
CA THR A 208 -1.56 18.85 -24.92
C THR A 208 -1.19 17.62 -25.74
N GLY A 209 -2.01 16.57 -25.68
CA GLY A 209 -1.78 15.31 -26.38
C GLY A 209 -3.02 14.42 -26.47
N TRP A 210 -2.83 13.19 -26.93
CA TRP A 210 -3.85 12.13 -26.90
C TRP A 210 -3.30 10.91 -26.18
N LEU A 211 -4.04 10.45 -25.17
CA LEU A 211 -3.73 9.25 -24.39
C LEU A 211 -4.77 8.16 -24.65
N SER A 212 -4.31 7.02 -25.17
CA SER A 212 -5.10 5.81 -25.43
C SER A 212 -4.85 4.74 -24.37
N LYS A 213 -5.79 3.81 -24.19
CA LYS A 213 -5.55 2.63 -23.33
C LYS A 213 -4.38 1.82 -23.91
N PRO A 214 -3.41 1.34 -23.10
CA PRO A 214 -2.34 0.49 -23.60
C PRO A 214 -2.87 -0.69 -24.43
N GLY A 215 -2.37 -0.86 -25.65
CA GLY A 215 -2.79 -1.91 -26.58
C GLY A 215 -4.01 -1.59 -27.44
N ASP A 216 -4.73 -0.50 -27.19
CA ASP A 216 -5.82 -0.04 -28.05
C ASP A 216 -5.27 0.73 -29.25
N TYR A 217 -4.81 0.00 -30.25
CA TYR A 217 -4.22 0.57 -31.46
C TYR A 217 -5.23 1.33 -32.32
N ASP A 218 -6.52 0.98 -32.24
CA ASP A 218 -7.56 1.70 -32.98
C ASP A 218 -7.76 3.11 -32.40
N ASP A 219 -7.79 3.22 -31.07
CA ASP A 219 -7.82 4.53 -30.42
C ASP A 219 -6.53 5.32 -30.62
N LEU A 220 -5.37 4.65 -30.59
CA LEU A 220 -4.09 5.31 -30.85
C LEU A 220 -4.04 5.92 -32.27
N MET A 221 -4.61 5.23 -33.27
CA MET A 221 -4.74 5.75 -34.62
C MET A 221 -5.69 6.94 -34.71
N ARG A 222 -6.86 6.88 -34.05
CA ARG A 222 -7.76 8.04 -33.96
C ARG A 222 -7.07 9.24 -33.31
N GLY A 223 -6.33 8.98 -32.24
CA GLY A 223 -5.50 9.96 -31.55
C GLY A 223 -4.43 10.58 -32.43
N LEU A 224 -3.76 9.77 -33.25
CA LEU A 224 -2.77 10.28 -34.22
C LEU A 224 -3.42 11.23 -35.22
N SER A 225 -4.53 10.84 -35.84
CA SER A 225 -5.28 11.70 -36.76
C SER A 225 -5.70 13.01 -36.08
N TYR A 226 -6.22 12.93 -34.86
CA TYR A 226 -6.62 14.10 -34.06
C TYR A 226 -5.42 15.03 -33.76
N CYS A 227 -4.28 14.47 -33.34
CA CYS A 227 -3.08 15.25 -33.05
C CYS A 227 -2.52 15.92 -34.31
N LEU A 228 -2.60 15.28 -35.48
CA LEU A 228 -2.17 15.86 -36.74
C LEU A 228 -3.10 17.02 -37.17
N GLU A 229 -4.42 16.81 -37.07
CA GLU A 229 -5.44 17.82 -37.38
C GLU A 229 -5.33 19.06 -36.46
N HIS A 230 -5.17 18.84 -35.16
CA HIS A 230 -5.13 19.91 -34.15
C HIS A 230 -3.72 20.30 -33.71
N ARG A 231 -2.69 19.93 -34.49
CA ARG A 231 -1.27 20.04 -34.12
C ARG A 231 -0.89 21.41 -33.57
N VAL A 232 -1.32 22.49 -34.24
CA VAL A 232 -0.92 23.86 -33.88
C VAL A 232 -1.47 24.26 -32.52
N ARG A 233 -2.76 23.96 -32.28
CA ARG A 233 -3.43 24.25 -31.01
C ARG A 233 -2.78 23.44 -29.88
N MET A 234 -2.65 22.14 -30.08
CA MET A 234 -2.13 21.23 -29.06
C MET A 234 -0.65 21.47 -28.77
N GLY A 235 0.17 21.72 -29.79
CA GLY A 235 1.58 22.08 -29.60
C GLY A 235 1.77 23.40 -28.83
N LYS A 236 0.91 24.41 -29.05
CA LYS A 236 0.93 25.64 -28.23
C LYS A 236 0.58 25.36 -26.77
N ALA A 237 -0.45 24.54 -26.53
CA ALA A 237 -0.86 24.15 -25.18
C ALA A 237 0.25 23.34 -24.48
N ALA A 238 0.82 22.35 -25.17
CA ALA A 238 1.94 21.54 -24.68
C ALA A 238 3.15 22.40 -24.29
N ARG A 239 3.54 23.37 -25.14
CA ARG A 239 4.63 24.31 -24.82
C ARG A 239 4.30 25.16 -23.61
N LYS A 240 3.06 25.65 -23.49
CA LYS A 240 2.64 26.46 -22.35
C LYS A 240 2.81 25.67 -21.04
N VAL A 241 2.33 24.42 -21.01
CA VAL A 241 2.48 23.52 -19.84
C VAL A 241 3.95 23.26 -19.53
N ALA A 242 4.76 22.89 -20.54
CA ALA A 242 6.19 22.61 -20.37
C ALA A 242 6.96 23.80 -19.75
N LEU A 243 6.71 25.01 -20.25
CA LEU A 243 7.38 26.23 -19.78
C LEU A 243 6.87 26.73 -18.44
N ALA A 244 5.65 26.39 -18.06
CA ALA A 244 5.05 26.82 -16.79
C ALA A 244 5.46 25.92 -15.61
N HIS A 245 5.71 24.62 -15.85
CA HIS A 245 5.83 23.64 -14.76
C HIS A 245 7.16 22.87 -14.72
N TYR A 246 7.95 22.90 -15.80
CA TYR A 246 9.14 22.04 -15.93
C TYR A 246 10.43 22.80 -16.21
N GLN A 247 10.54 24.08 -15.82
CA GLN A 247 11.80 24.79 -15.96
C GLN A 247 12.81 24.34 -14.90
N TRP A 248 14.08 24.19 -15.28
CA TRP A 248 15.13 23.82 -14.32
C TRP A 248 15.25 24.75 -13.13
N LYS A 249 15.03 26.06 -13.32
CA LYS A 249 15.04 27.03 -12.21
C LYS A 249 14.06 26.66 -11.09
N ASP A 250 12.89 26.12 -11.44
CA ASP A 250 11.82 25.79 -10.50
C ASP A 250 12.07 24.40 -9.89
N ILE A 251 12.49 23.44 -10.73
CA ILE A 251 12.85 22.08 -10.29
C ILE A 251 14.05 22.08 -9.32
N VAL A 252 15.10 22.85 -9.63
CA VAL A 252 16.26 23.01 -8.73
C VAL A 252 15.84 23.70 -7.44
N GLY A 253 14.92 24.67 -7.51
CA GLY A 253 14.31 25.29 -6.33
C GLY A 253 13.63 24.27 -5.43
N ALA A 254 12.84 23.35 -5.99
CA ALA A 254 12.19 22.28 -5.23
C ALA A 254 13.18 21.35 -4.52
N TYR A 255 14.28 20.96 -5.18
CA TYR A 255 15.35 20.19 -4.54
C TYR A 255 16.02 20.98 -3.40
N ALA A 256 16.28 22.27 -3.60
CA ALA A 256 16.91 23.11 -2.59
C ALA A 256 16.01 23.28 -1.34
N GLU A 257 14.71 23.47 -1.52
CA GLU A 257 13.77 23.53 -0.39
C GLU A 257 13.70 22.20 0.36
N LEU A 258 13.61 21.07 -0.36
CA LEU A 258 13.66 19.74 0.29
C LEU A 258 14.91 19.55 1.14
N TYR A 259 16.08 19.97 0.65
CA TYR A 259 17.32 19.86 1.42
C TYR A 259 17.32 20.73 2.68
N LYS A 260 16.78 21.96 2.60
CA LYS A 260 16.64 22.84 3.77
C LYS A 260 15.68 22.24 4.79
N GLU A 261 14.52 21.77 4.34
CA GLU A 261 13.52 21.11 5.19
C GLU A 261 14.09 19.87 5.87
N THR A 262 14.80 19.02 5.12
CA THR A 262 15.43 17.81 5.67
C THR A 262 16.48 18.17 6.71
N LEU A 263 17.32 19.17 6.45
CA LEU A 263 18.33 19.62 7.41
C LEU A 263 17.71 20.24 8.67
N ALA A 264 16.59 20.94 8.53
CA ALA A 264 15.86 21.50 9.67
C ALA A 264 15.19 20.40 10.50
N ALA A 265 14.51 19.43 9.87
CA ALA A 265 13.78 18.36 10.55
C ALA A 265 14.69 17.40 11.34
N THR A 266 15.94 17.28 10.93
CA THR A 266 16.94 16.41 11.56
C THR A 266 17.77 17.11 12.63
N LYS A 267 17.78 18.45 12.66
CA LYS A 267 18.24 19.23 13.82
C LYS A 267 17.18 19.15 14.92
N ARG A 268 17.14 18.02 15.64
CA ARG A 268 16.29 17.88 16.83
C ARG A 268 17.00 18.43 18.07
N GLU A 269 16.21 19.09 18.91
CA GLU A 269 16.65 19.59 20.22
C GLU A 269 16.92 18.45 21.19
N THR A 270 17.72 18.76 22.20
CA THR A 270 18.08 17.90 23.33
C THR A 270 16.83 17.48 24.12
N PRO A 271 16.77 16.22 24.59
CA PRO A 271 17.92 15.32 24.81
C PRO A 271 18.13 14.24 23.74
N LYS A 272 19.24 13.48 23.83
CA LYS A 272 19.53 12.34 22.94
C LYS A 272 18.48 11.22 23.07
N ILE A 273 18.08 10.89 24.30
CA ILE A 273 17.23 9.74 24.62
C ILE A 273 15.98 10.19 25.39
N SER A 274 14.82 9.69 25.00
CA SER A 274 13.58 9.79 25.79
C SER A 274 13.20 8.41 26.32
N ILE A 275 13.16 8.28 27.64
CA ILE A 275 12.69 7.08 28.33
C ILE A 275 11.21 7.25 28.63
N ILE A 276 10.39 6.25 28.30
CA ILE A 276 8.94 6.29 28.54
C ILE A 276 8.59 5.25 29.59
N VAL A 277 8.10 5.69 30.75
CA VAL A 277 7.75 4.81 31.88
C VAL A 277 6.23 4.84 32.11
N PRO A 278 5.46 3.86 31.62
CA PRO A 278 4.05 3.71 31.97
C PRO A 278 3.93 3.16 33.40
N ALA A 279 3.21 3.87 34.26
CA ALA A 279 3.05 3.52 35.67
C ALA A 279 1.57 3.28 36.00
N TYR A 280 1.24 2.06 36.42
CA TYR A 280 -0.09 1.66 36.88
C TYR A 280 -0.02 0.45 37.81
N LYS A 281 -0.38 0.61 39.09
CA LYS A 281 -0.34 -0.44 40.13
C LYS A 281 1.07 -1.00 40.38
N LEU A 282 2.09 -0.14 40.39
CA LEU A 282 3.52 -0.51 40.51
C LEU A 282 4.31 0.41 41.46
N ASP A 283 3.64 1.04 42.42
CA ASP A 283 4.28 1.96 43.36
C ASP A 283 5.45 1.35 44.15
N GLU A 284 5.39 0.05 44.46
CA GLU A 284 6.48 -0.71 45.09
C GLU A 284 7.80 -0.67 44.28
N HIS A 285 7.71 -0.76 42.95
CA HIS A 285 8.88 -0.98 42.10
C HIS A 285 9.36 0.29 41.39
N LEU A 286 8.46 1.25 41.17
CA LEU A 286 8.76 2.49 40.46
C LEU A 286 10.00 3.22 41.03
N PRO A 287 10.23 3.33 42.37
CA PRO A 287 11.45 3.96 42.89
C PRO A 287 12.74 3.33 42.37
N GLU A 288 12.85 1.99 42.37
CA GLU A 288 14.04 1.28 41.90
C GLU A 288 14.25 1.49 40.39
N THR A 289 13.16 1.53 39.62
CA THR A 289 13.19 1.86 38.18
C THR A 289 13.77 3.26 37.95
N LEU A 290 13.26 4.28 38.65
CA LEU A 290 13.72 5.67 38.49
C LEU A 290 15.17 5.89 38.98
N GLU A 291 15.58 5.20 40.05
CA GLU A 291 16.97 5.17 40.50
C GLU A 291 17.90 4.58 39.43
N SER A 292 17.48 3.50 38.76
CA SER A 292 18.27 2.86 37.70
C SER A 292 18.47 3.76 36.47
N ILE A 293 17.50 4.63 36.16
CA ILE A 293 17.60 5.66 35.11
C ILE A 293 18.60 6.74 35.53
N THR A 294 18.51 7.23 36.77
CA THR A 294 19.42 8.27 37.29
C THR A 294 20.87 7.80 37.29
N ALA A 295 21.10 6.50 37.53
CA ALA A 295 22.43 5.89 37.61
C ALA A 295 23.14 5.66 36.26
N GLN A 296 22.50 5.95 35.12
CA GLN A 296 23.05 5.66 33.78
C GLN A 296 24.36 6.41 33.51
N THR A 297 25.26 5.86 32.68
CA THR A 297 26.50 6.57 32.29
C THR A 297 26.29 7.62 31.19
N GLU A 298 25.35 7.37 30.29
CA GLU A 298 24.83 8.37 29.36
C GLU A 298 23.85 9.28 30.11
N GLN A 299 24.09 10.59 30.07
CA GLN A 299 23.36 11.59 30.87
C GLN A 299 22.45 12.48 30.02
N ASP A 300 22.57 12.42 28.68
CA ASP A 300 21.74 13.17 27.74
C ASP A 300 20.39 12.47 27.51
N TRP A 301 19.53 12.52 28.53
CA TRP A 301 18.20 11.90 28.51
C TRP A 301 17.12 12.77 29.17
N GLU A 302 15.87 12.51 28.78
CA GLU A 302 14.66 12.83 29.55
C GLU A 302 13.89 11.55 29.85
N CYS A 303 13.08 11.57 30.90
CA CYS A 303 12.18 10.48 31.24
C CYS A 303 10.75 11.01 31.38
N ILE A 304 9.83 10.49 30.56
CA ILE A 304 8.41 10.79 30.62
C ILE A 304 7.73 9.66 31.39
N ILE A 305 7.31 9.96 32.62
CA ILE A 305 6.54 9.05 33.46
C ILE A 305 5.06 9.30 33.18
N VAL A 306 4.35 8.28 32.71
CA VAL A 306 2.91 8.36 32.44
C VAL A 306 2.20 7.63 33.57
N ASP A 307 1.70 8.38 34.55
CA ASP A 307 0.79 7.87 35.56
C ASP A 307 -0.58 7.63 34.91
N ASP A 308 -0.86 6.36 34.60
CA ASP A 308 -2.00 5.96 33.78
C ASP A 308 -3.29 5.83 34.60
N ALA A 309 -3.61 6.90 35.34
CA ALA A 309 -4.66 6.95 36.35
C ALA A 309 -4.49 5.84 37.42
N SER A 310 -3.27 5.66 37.92
CA SER A 310 -2.97 4.62 38.89
C SER A 310 -3.72 4.86 40.21
N PRO A 311 -4.35 3.83 40.80
CA PRO A 311 -5.07 3.97 42.08
C PRO A 311 -4.13 3.97 43.30
N ASP A 312 -2.83 3.72 43.10
CA ASP A 312 -1.81 3.57 44.15
C ASP A 312 -0.91 4.84 44.26
N ALA A 313 0.27 4.72 44.87
CA ALA A 313 1.16 5.86 45.05
C ALA A 313 2.02 6.23 43.82
N CYS A 314 1.87 5.58 42.66
CA CYS A 314 2.68 5.84 41.46
C CYS A 314 2.76 7.33 41.10
N GLY A 315 1.62 8.02 41.02
CA GLY A 315 1.58 9.45 40.68
C GLY A 315 2.36 10.33 41.66
N LYS A 316 2.26 10.05 42.97
CA LYS A 316 3.00 10.79 44.01
C LYS A 316 4.51 10.53 43.93
N ILE A 317 4.91 9.30 43.64
CA ILE A 317 6.32 8.92 43.47
C ILE A 317 6.91 9.61 42.24
N ALA A 318 6.17 9.62 41.12
CA ALA A 318 6.56 10.30 39.90
C ALA A 318 6.75 11.81 40.12
N ASP A 319 5.81 12.46 40.81
CA ASP A 319 5.89 13.87 41.20
C ASP A 319 7.10 14.18 42.07
N ALA A 320 7.42 13.29 43.02
CA ALA A 320 8.59 13.44 43.87
C ALA A 320 9.89 13.37 43.05
N ALA A 321 9.98 12.43 42.10
CA ALA A 321 11.14 12.31 41.23
C ALA A 321 11.34 13.55 40.34
N ALA A 322 10.27 14.07 39.71
CA ALA A 322 10.32 15.27 38.88
C ALA A 322 10.67 16.55 39.65
N LYS A 323 10.38 16.61 40.96
CA LYS A 323 10.82 17.70 41.84
C LYS A 323 12.31 17.65 42.15
N VAL A 324 12.90 16.46 42.20
CA VAL A 324 14.32 16.25 42.53
C VAL A 324 15.21 16.38 41.30
N ASP A 325 14.79 15.86 40.15
CA ASP A 325 15.54 15.91 38.90
C ASP A 325 14.60 16.33 37.75
N SER A 326 14.86 17.51 37.18
CA SER A 326 14.04 18.13 36.13
C SER A 326 14.02 17.36 34.81
N ARG A 327 14.86 16.34 34.64
CA ARG A 327 14.82 15.43 33.49
C ARG A 327 13.63 14.47 33.55
N PHE A 328 13.06 14.24 34.73
CA PHE A 328 11.78 13.54 34.87
C PHE A 328 10.62 14.50 34.61
N LYS A 329 9.71 14.11 33.74
CA LYS A 329 8.46 14.81 33.43
C LYS A 329 7.31 13.84 33.67
N VAL A 330 6.22 14.33 34.27
CA VAL A 330 5.07 13.49 34.65
C VAL A 330 3.85 13.89 33.83
N ILE A 331 3.12 12.89 33.33
CA ILE A 331 1.81 13.04 32.71
C ILE A 331 0.82 12.19 33.51
N HIS A 332 -0.23 12.82 34.04
CA HIS A 332 -1.32 12.13 34.71
C HIS A 332 -2.50 11.97 33.76
N ASN A 333 -2.84 10.73 33.42
CA ASN A 333 -4.04 10.45 32.65
C ASN A 333 -5.29 10.55 33.55
N LYS A 334 -6.40 11.01 32.97
CA LYS A 334 -7.68 11.10 33.69
C LYS A 334 -8.33 9.74 33.92
N GLU A 335 -8.04 8.80 33.03
CA GLU A 335 -8.54 7.43 33.03
C GLU A 335 -7.46 6.50 32.49
N ASN A 336 -7.51 5.22 32.84
CA ASN A 336 -6.53 4.22 32.40
C ASN A 336 -6.62 4.02 30.87
N GLN A 337 -5.51 4.30 30.18
CA GLN A 337 -5.37 4.16 28.73
C GLN A 337 -4.78 2.82 28.30
N TYR A 338 -4.42 1.98 29.27
CA TYR A 338 -3.70 0.72 29.15
C TYR A 338 -2.29 0.93 28.57
N LEU A 339 -1.47 -0.13 28.60
CA LEU A 339 -0.04 -0.06 28.29
C LEU A 339 0.26 0.63 26.94
N ALA A 340 -0.37 0.18 25.85
CA ALA A 340 -0.18 0.76 24.52
C ALA A 340 -0.58 2.26 24.46
N GLY A 341 -1.66 2.64 25.14
CA GLY A 341 -2.12 4.02 25.22
C GLY A 341 -1.14 4.90 25.99
N ALA A 342 -0.70 4.45 27.17
CA ALA A 342 0.28 5.14 28.00
C ALA A 342 1.63 5.32 27.28
N LEU A 343 2.13 4.27 26.62
CA LEU A 343 3.36 4.34 25.80
C LEU A 343 3.23 5.36 24.68
N ASN A 344 2.09 5.39 23.99
CA ASN A 344 1.83 6.36 22.92
C ASN A 344 1.71 7.80 23.42
N ILE A 345 1.16 8.01 24.62
CA ILE A 345 1.07 9.34 25.25
C ILE A 345 2.47 9.84 25.59
N GLY A 346 3.28 9.01 26.25
CA GLY A 346 4.65 9.36 26.59
C GLY A 346 5.52 9.59 25.34
N ALA A 347 5.42 8.70 24.34
CA ALA A 347 6.16 8.85 23.08
C ALA A 347 5.79 10.14 22.34
N ALA A 348 4.50 10.53 22.31
CA ALA A 348 4.05 11.77 21.70
C ALA A 348 4.55 13.03 22.43
N ALA A 349 4.66 12.99 23.75
CA ALA A 349 5.15 14.12 24.55
C ALA A 349 6.69 14.24 24.58
N SER A 350 7.38 13.19 24.14
CA SER A 350 8.84 13.13 24.18
C SER A 350 9.51 13.81 22.98
N THR A 351 10.73 14.28 23.16
CA THR A 351 11.48 15.11 22.20
C THR A 351 12.76 14.47 21.68
N GLY A 352 13.25 13.44 22.37
CA GLY A 352 14.54 12.84 22.10
C GLY A 352 14.65 12.13 20.76
N ARG A 353 15.89 11.98 20.29
CA ARG A 353 16.23 11.30 19.03
C ARG A 353 15.90 9.80 19.09
N TYR A 354 16.16 9.19 20.24
CA TYR A 354 15.87 7.79 20.52
C TYR A 354 14.76 7.69 21.56
N ILE A 355 13.93 6.66 21.44
CA ILE A 355 12.87 6.34 22.40
C ILE A 355 13.22 4.99 23.03
N LEU A 356 13.10 4.89 24.35
CA LEU A 356 13.24 3.66 25.12
C LEU A 356 12.01 3.48 26.02
N PRO A 357 11.06 2.59 25.68
CA PRO A 357 10.02 2.18 26.61
C PRO A 357 10.66 1.38 27.77
N LEU A 358 10.25 1.63 29.00
CA LEU A 358 10.71 0.91 30.18
C LEU A 358 9.55 0.71 31.15
N ASP A 359 9.16 -0.55 31.38
CA ASP A 359 8.09 -0.88 32.31
C ASP A 359 8.47 -0.44 33.74
N ALA A 360 7.49 0.07 34.50
CA ALA A 360 7.72 0.65 35.84
C ALA A 360 8.13 -0.36 36.93
N ASP A 361 8.31 -1.63 36.60
CA ASP A 361 8.84 -2.68 37.49
C ASP A 361 10.20 -3.25 37.04
N ASN A 362 10.72 -2.77 35.91
CA ASN A 362 11.97 -3.19 35.29
C ASN A 362 13.07 -2.15 35.56
N THR A 363 14.34 -2.57 35.53
CA THR A 363 15.48 -1.67 35.76
C THR A 363 16.50 -1.75 34.64
N LEU A 364 17.26 -0.66 34.46
CA LEU A 364 18.33 -0.57 33.47
C LEU A 364 19.70 -0.82 34.12
N PRO A 365 20.54 -1.72 33.57
CA PRO A 365 21.95 -1.79 33.93
C PRO A 365 22.66 -0.45 33.67
N ARG A 366 23.69 -0.13 34.45
CA ARG A 366 24.34 1.20 34.50
C ARG A 366 24.79 1.80 33.15
N ARG A 367 25.10 0.95 32.16
CA ARG A 367 25.59 1.36 30.83
C ARG A 367 24.60 1.08 29.69
N ALA A 368 23.34 0.75 30.01
CA ALA A 368 22.35 0.36 29.02
C ALA A 368 22.14 1.46 27.98
N LEU A 369 21.88 2.71 28.41
CA LEU A 369 21.67 3.83 27.50
C LEU A 369 22.89 4.12 26.61
N GLU A 370 24.09 4.00 27.17
CA GLU A 370 25.36 4.18 26.45
C GLU A 370 25.50 3.14 25.32
N PHE A 371 25.36 1.85 25.63
CA PHE A 371 25.51 0.77 24.65
C PHE A 371 24.46 0.83 23.55
N LEU A 372 23.20 1.04 23.91
CA LEU A 372 22.10 1.08 22.96
C LEU A 372 22.23 2.27 22.00
N SER A 373 22.53 3.46 22.53
CA SER A 373 22.65 4.66 21.70
C SER A 373 23.91 4.64 20.82
N GLN A 374 25.04 4.09 21.31
CA GLN A 374 26.24 3.89 20.50
C GLN A 374 25.99 2.92 19.34
N GLY A 375 25.23 1.84 19.56
CA GLY A 375 24.86 0.91 18.49
C GLY A 375 24.06 1.59 17.37
N LEU A 376 23.09 2.44 17.73
CA LEU A 376 22.33 3.24 16.76
C LEU A 376 23.18 4.32 16.08
N ASP A 377 24.11 4.96 16.80
CA ASP A 377 24.99 5.98 16.22
C ASP A 377 26.02 5.38 15.24
N ALA A 378 26.49 4.16 15.50
CA ALA A 378 27.53 3.49 14.72
C ALA A 378 27.05 3.02 13.33
N GLU A 379 25.78 2.66 13.19
CA GLU A 379 25.23 2.16 11.92
C GLU A 379 23.83 2.73 11.63
N ARG A 380 23.74 3.55 10.57
CA ARG A 380 22.49 4.17 10.12
C ARG A 380 21.39 3.16 9.77
N ALA A 381 21.79 1.98 9.30
CA ALA A 381 20.87 0.92 8.91
C ALA A 381 20.12 0.34 10.12
N ILE A 382 20.67 0.44 11.34
CA ILE A 382 20.02 -0.03 12.55
C ILE A 382 18.98 1.00 13.01
N ASP A 383 17.75 0.54 13.20
CA ASP A 383 16.63 1.36 13.66
C ASP A 383 16.18 1.00 15.08
N ILE A 384 16.38 -0.26 15.48
CA ILE A 384 16.01 -0.83 16.78
C ILE A 384 17.23 -1.54 17.38
N ALA A 385 17.65 -1.13 18.57
CA ALA A 385 18.80 -1.64 19.28
C ALA A 385 18.37 -2.25 20.62
N TYR A 386 18.94 -3.43 20.91
CA TYR A 386 18.76 -4.12 22.17
C TYR A 386 20.04 -4.88 22.55
N GLY A 387 20.15 -5.34 23.80
CA GLY A 387 21.22 -6.20 24.30
C GLY A 387 20.68 -7.49 24.90
N SER A 388 21.42 -8.07 25.85
CA SER A 388 20.95 -9.21 26.62
C SER A 388 19.92 -8.78 27.67
N VAL A 389 19.06 -9.73 28.05
CA VAL A 389 18.05 -9.56 29.10
C VAL A 389 18.43 -10.43 30.29
N LEU A 390 18.50 -9.81 31.46
CA LEU A 390 18.71 -10.47 32.75
C LEU A 390 17.37 -10.62 33.45
N PHE A 391 16.91 -11.85 33.65
CA PHE A 391 15.68 -12.13 34.37
C PHE A 391 15.93 -12.13 35.87
N LEU A 392 15.05 -11.49 36.63
CA LEU A 392 15.04 -11.44 38.09
C LEU A 392 13.74 -12.06 38.61
N ASP A 393 13.85 -13.22 39.25
CA ASP A 393 12.72 -13.92 39.87
C ASP A 393 12.41 -13.35 41.28
N PRO A 394 11.22 -13.63 41.85
CA PRO A 394 10.82 -13.07 43.15
C PRO A 394 11.69 -13.51 44.33
N ASP A 395 12.42 -14.62 44.20
CA ASP A 395 13.40 -15.11 45.19
C ASP A 395 14.77 -14.42 45.09
N GLY A 396 14.90 -13.45 44.17
CA GLY A 396 16.14 -12.73 43.89
C GLY A 396 17.09 -13.44 42.92
N LYS A 397 16.72 -14.61 42.39
CA LYS A 397 17.54 -15.35 41.42
C LYS A 397 17.64 -14.58 40.12
N ARG A 398 18.87 -14.48 39.61
CA ARG A 398 19.21 -13.83 38.34
C ARG A 398 19.65 -14.85 37.30
N TRP A 399 19.13 -14.77 36.08
CA TRP A 399 19.44 -15.73 35.01
C TRP A 399 19.21 -15.17 33.61
N HIS A 400 19.76 -15.85 32.59
CA HIS A 400 19.52 -15.55 31.18
C HIS A 400 18.78 -16.71 30.52
N SER A 401 17.79 -16.41 29.69
CA SER A 401 17.04 -17.41 28.94
C SER A 401 17.70 -17.82 27.61
N GLY A 402 18.73 -17.09 27.18
CA GLY A 402 19.28 -17.18 25.82
C GLY A 402 18.54 -16.32 24.79
N TRP A 403 17.41 -15.72 25.16
CA TRP A 403 16.72 -14.68 24.39
C TRP A 403 17.22 -13.28 24.81
N PRO A 404 17.22 -12.27 23.91
CA PRO A 404 16.78 -12.29 22.51
C PRO A 404 17.77 -12.97 21.55
N PRO A 405 17.29 -13.49 20.40
CA PRO A 405 18.11 -14.18 19.40
C PRO A 405 19.18 -13.28 18.81
N ASP A 406 20.30 -13.90 18.42
CA ASP A 406 21.42 -13.28 17.74
C ASP A 406 21.98 -14.24 16.66
N PRO A 407 21.85 -13.92 15.36
CA PRO A 407 21.21 -12.73 14.80
C PRO A 407 19.68 -12.74 14.94
N PHE A 408 19.06 -11.55 14.97
CA PHE A 408 17.62 -11.42 14.74
C PHE A 408 17.26 -11.74 13.29
N ARG A 409 16.08 -12.33 13.11
CA ARG A 409 15.46 -12.58 11.81
C ARG A 409 14.00 -12.16 11.87
N ALA A 410 13.55 -11.37 10.90
CA ALA A 410 12.18 -10.86 10.86
C ALA A 410 11.14 -11.98 10.70
N GLU A 411 11.50 -13.05 10.00
CA GLU A 411 10.65 -14.25 9.86
C GLU A 411 10.30 -14.88 11.21
N HIS A 412 11.23 -14.90 12.17
CA HIS A 412 10.99 -15.47 13.48
C HIS A 412 9.98 -14.67 14.32
N GLN A 413 9.78 -13.39 14.00
CA GLN A 413 8.81 -12.53 14.69
C GLN A 413 7.36 -12.91 14.36
N VAL A 414 7.12 -13.55 13.20
CA VAL A 414 5.78 -13.89 12.69
C VAL A 414 5.53 -15.39 12.56
N LEU A 415 6.59 -16.21 12.60
CA LEU A 415 6.49 -17.66 12.49
C LEU A 415 6.49 -18.35 13.86
N LYS A 416 5.73 -19.45 13.93
CA LYS A 416 5.91 -20.47 14.96
C LYS A 416 7.19 -21.21 14.64
N LEU A 417 8.15 -21.21 15.56
CA LEU A 417 9.49 -21.77 15.31
C LEU A 417 9.48 -23.30 15.38
N THR A 418 8.47 -23.88 16.05
CA THR A 418 8.25 -25.32 16.14
C THR A 418 6.75 -25.65 16.09
N ASP A 419 6.40 -26.88 15.69
CA ASP A 419 5.02 -27.40 15.72
C ASP A 419 4.43 -27.45 17.14
N LYS A 420 5.28 -27.35 18.17
CA LYS A 420 4.90 -27.29 19.58
C LYS A 420 4.63 -25.86 20.05
N ASP A 421 5.07 -24.86 19.30
CA ASP A 421 4.84 -23.46 19.65
C ASP A 421 3.39 -23.10 19.37
N GLN A 422 2.66 -22.77 20.43
CA GLN A 422 1.28 -22.35 20.30
C GLN A 422 1.16 -20.98 19.62
N GLN A 423 2.23 -20.16 19.64
CA GLN A 423 2.28 -18.80 19.11
C GLN A 423 3.68 -18.44 18.55
N PRO A 424 3.78 -17.45 17.63
CA PRO A 424 5.06 -16.95 17.14
C PRO A 424 5.96 -16.37 18.23
N ALA A 425 7.28 -16.38 18.01
CA ALA A 425 8.22 -15.86 18.99
C ALA A 425 8.27 -14.32 18.94
N ASN A 426 8.03 -13.63 20.07
CA ASN A 426 8.45 -12.23 20.16
C ASN A 426 9.97 -12.22 20.25
N CYS A 427 10.68 -11.78 19.22
CA CYS A 427 12.14 -11.87 19.15
C CYS A 427 12.84 -10.59 19.61
N ILE A 428 12.11 -9.51 19.86
CA ILE A 428 12.66 -8.22 20.26
C ILE A 428 12.10 -7.85 21.65
N PRO A 429 12.94 -7.49 22.63
CA PRO A 429 12.45 -7.11 23.95
C PRO A 429 11.55 -5.89 23.95
N SER A 430 10.55 -5.87 24.84
CA SER A 430 9.67 -4.70 25.03
C SER A 430 10.49 -3.44 25.31
N THR A 431 11.52 -3.54 26.16
CA THR A 431 12.54 -2.50 26.41
C THR A 431 13.65 -2.58 25.35
N SER A 432 13.37 -2.07 24.15
CA SER A 432 14.38 -1.87 23.09
C SER A 432 14.45 -0.39 22.72
N MET A 433 15.66 0.15 22.54
CA MET A 433 15.84 1.53 22.11
C MET A 433 15.65 1.62 20.60
N TYR A 434 14.84 2.56 20.13
CA TYR A 434 14.63 2.74 18.70
C TYR A 434 14.69 4.20 18.29
N ARG A 435 15.00 4.43 17.02
CA ARG A 435 14.92 5.77 16.41
C ARG A 435 13.48 6.25 16.45
N ARG A 436 13.23 7.50 16.86
CA ARG A 436 11.87 8.08 16.90
C ARG A 436 11.08 7.85 15.61
N ARG A 437 11.74 7.88 14.44
CA ARG A 437 11.12 7.61 13.13
C ARG A 437 10.39 6.26 13.05
N VAL A 438 10.80 5.24 13.82
CA VAL A 438 10.11 3.95 13.88
C VAL A 438 8.69 4.14 14.42
N TRP A 439 8.54 4.90 15.51
CA TRP A 439 7.22 5.19 16.08
C TRP A 439 6.40 6.13 15.20
N GLU A 440 7.02 7.19 14.67
CA GLU A 440 6.34 8.18 13.81
C GLU A 440 5.80 7.55 12.53
N LEU A 441 6.60 6.71 11.86
CA LEU A 441 6.24 6.15 10.56
C LEU A 441 5.34 4.93 10.65
N THR A 442 5.30 4.23 11.79
CA THR A 442 4.40 3.09 11.99
C THR A 442 3.08 3.47 12.68
N GLY A 443 3.01 4.66 13.27
CA GLY A 443 1.84 5.15 14.00
C GLY A 443 1.74 4.63 15.43
N GLY A 444 2.87 4.26 16.05
CA GLY A 444 2.95 3.83 17.44
C GLY A 444 2.34 2.46 17.75
N TYR A 445 2.06 2.22 19.04
CA TYR A 445 1.52 0.96 19.58
C TYR A 445 0.01 0.89 19.34
N ARG A 446 -0.54 -0.29 19.04
CA ARG A 446 -1.98 -0.43 18.75
C ARG A 446 -2.76 -0.74 20.02
N ARG A 447 -3.73 0.11 20.35
CA ARG A 447 -4.58 -0.01 21.55
C ARG A 447 -5.49 -1.25 21.53
N ARG A 448 -5.75 -1.81 20.35
CA ARG A 448 -6.53 -3.05 20.20
C ARG A 448 -5.87 -4.28 20.83
N PHE A 449 -4.57 -4.23 21.09
CA PHE A 449 -3.84 -5.28 21.79
C PHE A 449 -3.71 -4.93 23.27
N ARG A 450 -4.41 -5.69 24.12
CA ARG A 450 -4.22 -5.65 25.58
C ARG A 450 -2.91 -6.31 26.01
N THR A 451 -2.52 -7.34 25.26
CA THR A 451 -1.25 -8.07 25.37
C THR A 451 -0.64 -8.20 23.97
N ALA A 452 0.70 -8.23 23.88
CA ALA A 452 1.46 -8.31 22.62
C ALA A 452 1.48 -7.04 21.77
N GLU A 453 1.21 -5.88 22.37
CA GLU A 453 1.34 -4.58 21.73
C GLU A 453 2.77 -4.30 21.25
N ASP A 454 3.78 -4.77 21.98
CA ASP A 454 5.18 -4.72 21.60
C ASP A 454 5.47 -5.63 20.40
N ALA A 455 4.96 -6.85 20.42
CA ALA A 455 5.16 -7.82 19.35
C ALA A 455 4.51 -7.37 18.03
N ASP A 456 3.31 -6.78 18.08
CA ASP A 456 2.69 -6.10 16.94
C ASP A 456 3.57 -4.97 16.43
N PHE A 457 4.02 -4.07 17.32
CA PHE A 457 4.85 -2.93 16.96
C PHE A 457 6.15 -3.34 16.25
N TRP A 458 6.84 -4.35 16.79
CA TRP A 458 8.05 -4.91 16.18
C TRP A 458 7.79 -5.63 14.86
N THR A 459 6.70 -6.39 14.79
CA THR A 459 6.27 -7.08 13.56
C THR A 459 6.03 -6.08 12.45
N ARG A 460 5.23 -5.05 12.74
CA ARG A 460 4.91 -3.97 11.81
C ARG A 460 6.16 -3.24 11.36
N ALA A 461 7.01 -2.81 12.30
CA ALA A 461 8.24 -2.10 11.96
C ALA A 461 9.15 -2.93 11.03
N THR A 462 9.43 -4.18 11.40
CA THR A 462 10.34 -5.03 10.61
C THR A 462 9.74 -5.45 9.27
N SER A 463 8.41 -5.55 9.16
CA SER A 463 7.71 -5.78 7.88
C SER A 463 7.86 -4.64 6.87
N TYR A 464 8.12 -3.43 7.36
CA TYR A 464 8.44 -2.24 6.55
C TYR A 464 9.93 -1.93 6.46
N GLY A 465 10.76 -2.87 6.93
CA GLY A 465 12.19 -2.84 6.68
C GLY A 465 13.02 -2.04 7.66
N PHE A 466 12.44 -1.66 8.80
CA PHE A 466 13.23 -1.21 9.94
C PHE A 466 14.06 -2.38 10.48
N VAL A 467 15.34 -2.12 10.75
CA VAL A 467 16.29 -3.17 11.15
C VAL A 467 16.45 -3.22 12.66
N ALA A 468 16.29 -4.41 13.22
CA ALA A 468 16.58 -4.69 14.62
C ALA A 468 17.91 -5.44 14.77
N ARG A 469 18.72 -5.03 15.74
CA ARG A 469 20.01 -5.67 16.04
C ARG A 469 20.24 -5.81 17.54
N LYS A 470 20.81 -6.95 17.93
CA LYS A 470 21.51 -7.10 19.20
C LYS A 470 22.85 -6.36 19.10
N VAL A 471 22.91 -5.13 19.57
CA VAL A 471 24.09 -4.26 19.40
C VAL A 471 25.19 -4.52 20.43
N THR A 472 24.87 -5.28 21.49
CA THR A 472 25.82 -5.66 22.54
C THR A 472 25.43 -7.00 23.17
N GLY A 473 26.43 -7.77 23.61
CA GLY A 473 26.22 -8.96 24.43
C GLY A 473 25.93 -8.64 25.91
N ALA A 474 26.19 -7.40 26.34
CA ALA A 474 25.94 -6.96 27.71
C ALA A 474 24.44 -6.83 28.01
N ASP A 475 24.10 -6.88 29.29
CA ASP A 475 22.72 -6.66 29.74
C ASP A 475 22.32 -5.22 29.51
N THR A 476 21.12 -5.06 28.95
CA THR A 476 20.50 -3.75 28.71
C THR A 476 19.13 -3.63 29.35
N LEU A 477 18.61 -4.73 29.90
CA LEU A 477 17.35 -4.81 30.62
C LEU A 477 17.50 -5.82 31.77
N VAL A 478 17.07 -5.43 32.96
CA VAL A 478 16.75 -6.35 34.05
C VAL A 478 15.24 -6.51 34.10
N TYR A 479 14.76 -7.66 33.61
CA TYR A 479 13.34 -7.99 33.52
C TYR A 479 12.86 -8.66 34.81
N ARG A 480 11.90 -8.07 35.50
CA ARG A 480 11.36 -8.64 36.74
C ARG A 480 10.22 -9.61 36.47
N ASN A 481 10.41 -10.87 36.81
CA ASN A 481 9.43 -11.93 36.62
C ASN A 481 8.54 -12.07 37.86
N ARG A 482 7.48 -11.26 37.95
CA ARG A 482 6.58 -11.26 39.10
C ARG A 482 5.46 -12.28 38.93
N VAL A 483 4.90 -12.77 40.04
CA VAL A 483 3.74 -13.67 40.01
C VAL A 483 2.54 -13.01 39.32
N GLU A 484 2.41 -11.69 39.46
CA GLU A 484 1.31 -10.88 38.94
C GLU A 484 1.57 -10.32 37.53
N SER A 485 2.73 -10.60 36.92
CA SER A 485 3.09 -10.08 35.59
C SER A 485 2.02 -10.45 34.55
N MET A 486 1.63 -9.46 33.72
CA MET A 486 0.64 -9.66 32.64
C MET A 486 1.05 -10.80 31.70
N SER A 487 2.34 -10.91 31.41
CA SER A 487 2.94 -11.96 30.56
C SER A 487 2.72 -13.39 31.09
N ARG A 488 2.42 -13.57 32.38
CA ARG A 488 2.13 -14.88 33.00
C ARG A 488 0.64 -15.18 33.10
N ASN A 489 -0.18 -14.15 33.28
CA ASN A 489 -1.57 -14.30 33.72
C ASN A 489 -2.60 -14.04 32.62
N GLU A 490 -2.21 -13.41 31.50
CA GLU A 490 -3.13 -13.09 30.41
C GLU A 490 -2.82 -13.92 29.15
N THR A 491 -3.87 -14.41 28.48
CA THR A 491 -3.73 -15.06 27.18
C THR A 491 -3.25 -14.04 26.16
N ARG A 492 -2.15 -14.36 25.49
CA ARG A 492 -1.57 -13.50 24.47
C ARG A 492 -2.46 -13.46 23.23
N THR A 493 -2.84 -12.25 22.82
CA THR A 493 -3.64 -12.01 21.62
C THR A 493 -2.87 -12.43 20.38
N ASP A 494 -3.53 -13.01 19.38
CA ASP A 494 -2.90 -13.27 18.09
C ASP A 494 -2.67 -11.95 17.35
N TRP A 495 -1.45 -11.43 17.43
CA TRP A 495 -1.06 -10.21 16.70
C TRP A 495 -0.76 -10.51 15.23
N THR A 496 -0.56 -11.76 14.81
CA THR A 496 -0.14 -12.07 13.44
C THR A 496 -1.29 -12.08 12.43
N PHE A 497 -2.54 -12.07 12.89
CA PHE A 497 -3.74 -12.14 12.04
C PHE A 497 -3.75 -11.13 10.87
N TRP A 498 -3.29 -9.91 11.12
CA TRP A 498 -3.30 -8.79 10.16
C TRP A 498 -2.09 -8.76 9.23
N TYR A 499 -1.27 -9.81 9.27
CA TYR A 499 -0.04 -9.91 8.51
C TYR A 499 -0.13 -11.14 7.61
N PRO A 500 -0.62 -11.00 6.36
CA PRO A 500 -0.83 -12.14 5.44
C PRO A 500 0.41 -13.01 5.24
N TRP A 501 1.58 -12.39 5.31
CA TRP A 501 2.88 -13.06 5.24
C TRP A 501 3.14 -14.07 6.38
N SER A 502 2.43 -13.97 7.50
CA SER A 502 2.48 -14.96 8.58
C SER A 502 1.77 -16.27 8.23
N ARG A 503 0.83 -16.26 7.27
CA ARG A 503 0.03 -17.43 6.86
C ARG A 503 0.59 -18.14 5.64
N GLU A 504 1.15 -17.37 4.70
CA GLU A 504 1.56 -17.88 3.37
C GLU A 504 3.07 -17.88 3.15
N LEU A 505 3.89 -17.41 4.10
CA LEU A 505 5.33 -17.17 3.91
C LEU A 505 5.63 -16.30 2.66
N ALA A 506 4.68 -15.48 2.22
CA ALA A 506 4.93 -14.43 1.25
C ALA A 506 5.80 -13.35 1.91
N PRO A 507 6.82 -12.76 1.26
CA PRO A 507 7.60 -11.72 1.90
C PRO A 507 6.71 -10.52 2.26
N PRO A 508 6.87 -9.90 3.45
CA PRO A 508 6.22 -8.63 3.75
C PRO A 508 6.65 -7.55 2.74
N PRO A 509 5.88 -6.45 2.59
CA PRO A 509 6.11 -5.40 1.57
C PRO A 509 7.56 -4.91 1.48
N SER A 510 8.29 -4.97 2.60
CA SER A 510 9.67 -4.55 2.69
C SER A 510 10.45 -5.17 3.86
N ALA A 511 10.37 -6.46 4.19
CA ALA A 511 11.43 -7.00 5.07
C ALA A 511 12.76 -7.12 4.32
N ILE A 512 13.89 -6.94 5.01
CA ILE A 512 15.25 -7.25 4.51
C ILE A 512 15.89 -8.46 5.21
N ASP A 513 15.42 -8.79 6.42
CA ASP A 513 15.90 -9.93 7.21
C ASP A 513 14.88 -11.09 7.16
N PHE A 514 14.33 -11.34 5.97
CA PHE A 514 13.40 -12.42 5.67
C PHE A 514 14.01 -13.27 4.56
N GLU A 515 14.12 -14.58 4.73
CA GLU A 515 14.62 -15.49 3.70
C GLU A 515 13.68 -15.46 2.48
N GLY A 516 14.12 -14.84 1.39
CA GLY A 516 13.35 -14.72 0.15
C GLY A 516 13.80 -13.58 -0.76
N GLU A 517 13.23 -13.51 -1.97
CA GLU A 517 13.43 -12.38 -2.87
C GLU A 517 12.64 -11.16 -2.37
N VAL A 518 13.27 -9.98 -2.42
CA VAL A 518 12.62 -8.72 -2.03
C VAL A 518 11.49 -8.43 -3.03
N ILE A 519 10.25 -8.33 -2.54
CA ILE A 519 9.11 -7.98 -3.39
C ILE A 519 9.27 -6.55 -3.88
N VAL A 520 9.32 -6.40 -5.19
CA VAL A 520 9.28 -5.11 -5.84
C VAL A 520 7.80 -4.74 -6.02
N PRO A 521 7.33 -3.60 -5.51
CA PRO A 521 5.96 -3.16 -5.72
C PRO A 521 5.63 -3.12 -7.21
N SER A 522 4.45 -3.62 -7.55
CA SER A 522 3.93 -3.52 -8.90
C SER A 522 3.55 -2.05 -9.18
N TYR A 523 3.96 -1.54 -10.34
CA TYR A 523 3.48 -0.25 -10.85
C TYR A 523 2.21 -0.41 -11.69
N GLU A 524 1.56 -1.57 -11.62
CA GLU A 524 0.30 -1.82 -12.32
C GLU A 524 -0.77 -0.79 -11.94
N PRO A 525 -1.70 -0.49 -12.85
CA PRO A 525 -2.78 0.44 -12.59
C PRO A 525 -3.58 0.03 -11.36
N ILE A 526 -4.03 1.03 -10.62
CA ILE A 526 -4.92 0.81 -9.49
C ILE A 526 -6.28 0.36 -10.00
N LEU A 527 -6.78 -0.74 -9.46
CA LEU A 527 -8.03 -1.37 -9.86
C LEU A 527 -9.17 -1.07 -8.88
N VAL A 528 -8.86 -0.79 -7.61
CA VAL A 528 -9.85 -0.45 -6.58
C VAL A 528 -9.40 0.78 -5.78
N SER A 529 -10.28 1.76 -5.60
CA SER A 529 -10.04 2.87 -4.67
C SER A 529 -10.86 2.69 -3.41
N VAL A 530 -10.20 2.56 -2.26
CA VAL A 530 -10.87 2.52 -0.96
C VAL A 530 -11.00 3.93 -0.40
N ILE A 531 -12.23 4.31 -0.05
CA ILE A 531 -12.58 5.65 0.42
C ILE A 531 -12.94 5.58 1.90
N ILE A 532 -12.16 6.24 2.76
CA ILE A 532 -12.39 6.26 4.21
C ILE A 532 -12.81 7.66 4.66
N PRO A 533 -14.12 7.91 4.88
CA PRO A 533 -14.56 9.16 5.49
C PRO A 533 -14.29 9.12 7.00
N VAL A 534 -13.59 10.13 7.51
CA VAL A 534 -13.29 10.28 8.95
C VAL A 534 -14.04 11.49 9.47
N GLY A 535 -15.13 11.25 10.20
CA GLY A 535 -15.89 12.30 10.87
C GLY A 535 -15.33 12.62 12.26
N PRO A 536 -15.77 13.73 12.89
CA PRO A 536 -15.41 14.06 14.27
C PRO A 536 -15.74 12.90 15.23
N GLY A 537 -14.78 12.53 16.08
CA GLY A 537 -14.90 11.41 17.02
C GLY A 537 -14.33 10.07 16.50
N HIS A 538 -13.94 9.98 15.23
CA HIS A 538 -13.34 8.78 14.62
C HIS A 538 -11.83 8.93 14.36
N GLU A 539 -11.18 9.98 14.86
CA GLU A 539 -9.76 10.32 14.62
C GLU A 539 -8.82 9.18 15.02
N GLU A 540 -9.11 8.49 16.12
CA GLU A 540 -8.29 7.40 16.65
C GLU A 540 -8.72 6.02 16.11
N LEU A 541 -9.90 5.90 15.48
CA LEU A 541 -10.44 4.64 14.98
C LEU A 541 -9.92 4.28 13.59
N VAL A 542 -9.65 5.31 12.77
CA VAL A 542 -9.18 5.18 11.39
C VAL A 542 -7.92 4.31 11.24
N ILE A 543 -7.11 4.23 12.29
CA ILE A 543 -5.86 3.46 12.28
C ILE A 543 -6.10 1.96 12.06
N ASP A 544 -7.20 1.42 12.58
CA ASP A 544 -7.56 0.02 12.36
C ASP A 544 -8.12 -0.19 10.94
N ALA A 545 -8.89 0.76 10.40
CA ALA A 545 -9.32 0.69 9.01
C ALA A 545 -8.10 0.69 8.06
N LEU A 546 -7.11 1.54 8.32
CA LEU A 546 -5.86 1.65 7.55
C LEU A 546 -5.01 0.38 7.65
N ASP A 547 -4.82 -0.17 8.84
CA ASP A 547 -4.11 -1.43 9.02
C ASP A 547 -4.80 -2.57 8.24
N SER A 548 -6.13 -2.52 8.06
CA SER A 548 -6.89 -3.61 7.43
C SER A 548 -6.73 -3.61 5.92
N LEU A 549 -6.42 -2.42 5.37
CA LEU A 549 -6.02 -2.24 4.00
C LEU A 549 -4.60 -2.70 3.76
N ASP A 550 -3.69 -2.40 4.68
CA ASP A 550 -2.32 -2.92 4.59
C ASP A 550 -2.27 -4.46 4.65
N ALA A 551 -3.20 -5.06 5.39
CA ALA A 551 -3.40 -6.50 5.48
C ALA A 551 -3.99 -7.13 4.20
N GLN A 552 -4.33 -6.37 3.15
CA GLN A 552 -4.94 -6.96 1.96
C GLN A 552 -3.95 -7.80 1.13
N THR A 553 -4.35 -9.02 0.76
CA THR A 553 -3.61 -9.90 -0.16
C THR A 553 -3.65 -9.38 -1.60
N PHE A 554 -4.78 -8.79 -2.00
CA PHE A 554 -4.86 -8.00 -3.23
C PHE A 554 -4.11 -6.68 -3.05
N ARG A 555 -3.18 -6.34 -3.94
CA ARG A 555 -2.31 -5.14 -3.83
C ARG A 555 -2.61 -4.02 -4.83
N LEU A 556 -3.54 -4.22 -5.76
CA LEU A 556 -3.88 -3.24 -6.80
C LEU A 556 -4.97 -2.26 -6.35
N TRP A 557 -4.80 -1.70 -5.16
CA TRP A 557 -5.70 -0.71 -4.57
C TRP A 557 -5.00 0.60 -4.23
N GLU A 558 -5.76 1.69 -4.07
CA GLU A 558 -5.32 2.92 -3.42
C GLU A 558 -6.26 3.25 -2.26
N CYS A 559 -5.80 4.09 -1.33
CA CYS A 559 -6.61 4.55 -0.22
C CYS A 559 -6.69 6.08 -0.23
N ILE A 560 -7.92 6.59 -0.09
CA ILE A 560 -8.22 8.02 0.03
C ILE A 560 -8.95 8.21 1.36
N VAL A 561 -8.28 8.86 2.30
CA VAL A 561 -8.84 9.26 3.59
C VAL A 561 -9.41 10.67 3.43
N VAL A 562 -10.70 10.82 3.64
CA VAL A 562 -11.35 12.14 3.64
C VAL A 562 -11.52 12.56 5.08
N ASN A 563 -10.64 13.45 5.54
CA ASN A 563 -10.60 13.92 6.90
C ASN A 563 -11.62 15.07 7.09
N ASP A 564 -12.81 14.72 7.57
CA ASP A 564 -13.93 15.61 7.86
C ASP A 564 -14.03 16.00 9.35
N THR A 565 -12.94 15.86 10.09
CA THR A 565 -12.87 16.19 11.52
C THR A 565 -12.65 17.70 11.76
N GLY A 566 -12.10 18.40 10.76
CA GLY A 566 -11.63 19.79 10.88
C GLY A 566 -10.31 19.94 11.66
N ARG A 567 -9.61 18.84 11.96
CA ARG A 567 -8.31 18.81 12.65
C ARG A 567 -7.38 17.80 11.97
N PRO A 568 -6.04 17.97 12.04
CA PRO A 568 -5.13 16.97 11.50
C PRO A 568 -5.29 15.62 12.19
N LEU A 569 -5.31 14.53 11.41
CA LEU A 569 -5.25 13.17 11.95
C LEU A 569 -3.85 12.91 12.53
N ARG A 570 -3.79 12.20 13.66
CA ARG A 570 -2.53 11.90 14.36
C ARG A 570 -1.55 11.12 13.50
N TYR A 571 -2.05 10.12 12.78
CA TYR A 571 -1.25 9.25 11.92
C TYR A 571 -2.06 8.77 10.73
N VAL A 572 -1.48 8.94 9.54
CA VAL A 572 -1.92 8.31 8.30
C VAL A 572 -0.64 7.81 7.59
N PRO A 573 -0.58 6.54 7.17
CA PRO A 573 0.60 6.00 6.50
C PRO A 573 0.83 6.72 5.17
N SER A 574 2.09 6.83 4.74
CA SER A 574 2.46 7.61 3.55
C SER A 574 1.82 7.13 2.24
N TRP A 575 1.33 5.89 2.20
CA TRP A 575 0.64 5.32 1.04
C TRP A 575 -0.83 5.73 0.91
N ALA A 576 -1.45 6.26 1.97
CA ALA A 576 -2.81 6.78 1.95
C ALA A 576 -2.80 8.27 1.60
N ARG A 577 -3.67 8.69 0.68
CA ARG A 577 -3.84 10.11 0.33
C ARG A 577 -4.90 10.71 1.25
N VAL A 578 -4.57 11.82 1.89
CA VAL A 578 -5.49 12.56 2.75
C VAL A 578 -6.09 13.73 1.97
N ILE A 579 -7.41 13.92 2.09
CA ILE A 579 -8.12 15.12 1.66
C ILE A 579 -8.74 15.74 2.91
N ASP A 580 -8.20 16.88 3.36
CA ASP A 580 -8.71 17.61 4.50
C ASP A 580 -9.89 18.52 4.10
N THR A 581 -10.92 18.54 4.93
CA THR A 581 -12.07 19.47 4.81
C THR A 581 -12.03 20.51 5.95
N THR A 582 -12.94 21.48 5.93
CA THR A 582 -13.16 22.39 7.07
C THR A 582 -13.82 21.70 8.28
N GLY A 583 -14.18 20.43 8.14
CA GLY A 583 -14.92 19.63 9.11
C GLY A 583 -16.44 19.71 8.93
N LYS A 584 -17.12 18.62 9.32
CA LYS A 584 -18.59 18.48 9.36
C LYS A 584 -19.30 18.74 8.02
N ILE A 585 -18.67 18.46 6.88
CA ILE A 585 -19.36 18.49 5.57
C ILE A 585 -20.36 17.34 5.43
N GLY A 586 -20.22 16.30 6.24
CA GLY A 586 -21.12 15.15 6.27
C GLY A 586 -20.59 13.99 5.43
N VAL A 587 -20.96 12.78 5.85
CA VAL A 587 -20.43 11.53 5.28
C VAL A 587 -20.71 11.39 3.77
N GLY A 588 -21.89 11.79 3.29
CA GLY A 588 -22.23 11.74 1.85
C GLY A 588 -21.30 12.62 1.01
N ALA A 589 -21.09 13.87 1.46
CA ALA A 589 -20.17 14.80 0.80
C ALA A 589 -18.71 14.32 0.91
N ALA A 590 -18.30 13.77 2.05
CA ALA A 590 -16.97 13.18 2.23
C ALA A 590 -16.74 11.99 1.27
N ARG A 591 -17.72 11.08 1.12
CA ARG A 591 -17.64 9.98 0.15
C ARG A 591 -17.55 10.51 -1.28
N ASN A 592 -18.39 11.47 -1.67
CA ASN A 592 -18.33 12.08 -3.01
C ASN A 592 -16.97 12.70 -3.30
N LEU A 593 -16.40 13.44 -2.35
CA LEU A 593 -15.08 14.06 -2.48
C LEU A 593 -13.97 13.01 -2.71
N GLY A 594 -13.99 11.92 -1.95
CA GLY A 594 -13.04 10.82 -2.10
C GLY A 594 -13.19 10.08 -3.43
N ILE A 595 -14.43 9.77 -3.84
CA ILE A 595 -14.73 9.07 -5.10
C ILE A 595 -14.38 9.93 -6.31
N ALA A 596 -14.66 11.24 -6.26
CA ALA A 596 -14.25 12.17 -7.30
C ALA A 596 -12.72 12.14 -7.49
N ALA A 597 -11.96 12.11 -6.40
CA ALA A 597 -10.51 12.06 -6.41
C ALA A 597 -9.93 10.69 -6.82
N ALA A 598 -10.71 9.59 -6.74
CA ALA A 598 -10.27 8.23 -7.06
C ALA A 598 -9.73 8.06 -8.49
N HIS A 599 -8.61 7.35 -8.65
CA HIS A 599 -8.04 7.01 -9.94
C HIS A 599 -8.61 5.71 -10.51
N ALA A 600 -9.00 4.77 -9.66
CA ALA A 600 -9.55 3.49 -10.12
C ALA A 600 -10.97 3.62 -10.66
N ALA A 601 -11.34 2.70 -11.56
CA ALA A 601 -12.69 2.61 -12.09
C ALA A 601 -13.69 2.01 -11.08
N LEU A 602 -13.18 1.26 -10.08
CA LEU A 602 -13.97 0.67 -9.01
C LEU A 602 -13.63 1.35 -7.69
N PHE A 603 -14.61 1.50 -6.81
CA PHE A 603 -14.38 2.02 -5.47
C PHE A 603 -15.12 1.23 -4.40
N LEU A 604 -14.59 1.26 -3.19
CA LEU A 604 -15.15 0.66 -1.99
C LEU A 604 -15.15 1.69 -0.86
N PRO A 605 -16.32 2.14 -0.37
CA PRO A 605 -16.40 2.93 0.85
C PRO A 605 -16.08 2.03 2.06
N LEU A 606 -15.19 2.46 2.95
CA LEU A 606 -14.87 1.77 4.20
C LEU A 606 -14.99 2.79 5.34
N ASP A 607 -15.89 2.56 6.29
CA ASP A 607 -16.05 3.49 7.40
C ASP A 607 -14.83 3.43 8.35
N ALA A 608 -14.48 4.57 8.96
CA ALA A 608 -13.25 4.71 9.76
C ALA A 608 -13.23 3.80 11.00
N ASP A 609 -14.40 3.37 11.45
CA ASP A 609 -14.66 2.46 12.56
C ASP A 609 -14.91 1.02 12.09
N ASP A 610 -14.69 0.68 10.83
CA ASP A 610 -14.79 -0.69 10.31
C ASP A 610 -13.44 -1.23 9.82
N THR A 611 -13.34 -2.55 9.65
CA THR A 611 -12.10 -3.21 9.20
C THR A 611 -12.38 -4.27 8.15
N LEU A 612 -11.56 -4.37 7.12
CA LEU A 612 -11.65 -5.45 6.12
C LEU A 612 -10.94 -6.72 6.60
N GLU A 613 -11.44 -7.88 6.14
CA GLU A 613 -10.70 -9.13 6.22
C GLU A 613 -9.56 -9.15 5.19
N PRO A 614 -8.41 -9.81 5.44
CA PRO A 614 -7.23 -9.78 4.56
C PRO A 614 -7.48 -10.11 3.07
N ASP A 615 -8.50 -10.91 2.77
CA ASP A 615 -8.80 -11.33 1.39
C ASP A 615 -10.00 -10.57 0.76
N ALA A 616 -10.56 -9.59 1.47
CA ALA A 616 -11.78 -8.89 1.09
C ALA A 616 -11.73 -8.32 -0.32
N LEU A 617 -10.69 -7.53 -0.63
CA LEU A 617 -10.56 -6.91 -1.95
C LEU A 617 -10.33 -7.94 -3.05
N ALA A 618 -9.64 -9.05 -2.77
CA ALA A 618 -9.42 -10.14 -3.72
C ALA A 618 -10.77 -10.79 -4.12
N TYR A 619 -11.57 -11.17 -3.13
CA TYR A 619 -12.89 -11.78 -3.34
C TYR A 619 -13.86 -10.83 -4.06
N LEU A 620 -13.95 -9.58 -3.59
CA LEU A 620 -14.86 -8.58 -4.17
C LEU A 620 -14.48 -8.26 -5.62
N PHE A 621 -13.19 -8.06 -5.91
CA PHE A 621 -12.71 -7.77 -7.26
C PHE A 621 -12.94 -8.96 -8.21
N ALA A 622 -12.63 -10.18 -7.77
CA ALA A 622 -12.83 -11.39 -8.57
C ALA A 622 -14.31 -11.59 -8.92
N ALA A 623 -15.21 -11.42 -7.95
CA ALA A 623 -16.64 -11.52 -8.16
C ALA A 623 -17.15 -10.42 -9.12
N HIS A 624 -16.74 -9.16 -8.91
CA HIS A 624 -17.14 -8.06 -9.79
C HIS A 624 -16.68 -8.27 -11.24
N LYS A 625 -15.50 -8.85 -11.45
CA LYS A 625 -15.02 -9.19 -12.80
C LYS A 625 -15.91 -10.23 -13.49
N GLU A 626 -16.51 -11.15 -12.74
CA GLU A 626 -17.42 -12.17 -13.29
C GLU A 626 -18.83 -11.62 -13.54
N VAL A 627 -19.39 -10.83 -12.62
CA VAL A 627 -20.82 -10.49 -12.60
C VAL A 627 -21.13 -9.03 -12.93
N GLY A 628 -20.16 -8.12 -12.77
CA GLY A 628 -20.36 -6.67 -12.82
C GLY A 628 -21.27 -6.16 -11.69
N GLY A 629 -21.84 -4.97 -11.85
CA GLY A 629 -22.80 -4.39 -10.90
C GLY A 629 -22.20 -4.07 -9.53
N VAL A 630 -23.01 -4.10 -8.47
CA VAL A 630 -22.55 -3.94 -7.08
C VAL A 630 -22.23 -5.31 -6.51
N VAL A 631 -21.09 -5.46 -5.83
CA VAL A 631 -20.74 -6.71 -5.14
C VAL A 631 -20.58 -6.43 -3.65
N TYR A 632 -21.37 -7.13 -2.83
CA TYR A 632 -21.37 -6.99 -1.36
C TYR A 632 -21.25 -8.35 -0.68
N SER A 633 -21.00 -8.37 0.63
CA SER A 633 -20.70 -9.59 1.36
C SER A 633 -21.55 -9.75 2.63
N ASP A 634 -21.42 -10.91 3.28
CA ASP A 634 -21.71 -11.04 4.71
C ASP A 634 -20.67 -10.23 5.52
N TRP A 635 -20.88 -10.09 6.83
CA TRP A 635 -19.90 -9.43 7.71
C TRP A 635 -19.87 -10.03 9.11
N TYR A 636 -18.81 -9.72 9.86
CA TYR A 636 -18.75 -9.96 11.29
C TYR A 636 -19.30 -8.76 12.05
N GLU A 637 -20.26 -8.97 12.95
CA GLU A 637 -20.68 -7.98 13.92
C GLU A 637 -19.85 -8.13 15.18
N ARG A 638 -19.19 -7.05 15.61
CA ARG A 638 -18.42 -7.00 16.84
C ARG A 638 -19.01 -5.98 17.81
N TRP A 639 -19.04 -6.34 19.09
CA TRP A 639 -19.38 -5.48 20.21
C TRP A 639 -18.27 -5.55 21.25
N ALA A 640 -18.09 -4.48 22.02
CA ALA A 640 -17.10 -4.39 23.09
C ALA A 640 -17.24 -5.59 24.04
N GLY A 641 -16.13 -6.32 24.24
CA GLY A 641 -16.08 -7.47 25.14
C GLY A 641 -16.84 -8.71 24.68
N GLN A 642 -17.39 -8.75 23.46
CA GLN A 642 -18.10 -9.92 22.92
C GLN A 642 -17.35 -10.57 21.75
N LYS A 643 -17.61 -11.86 21.54
CA LYS A 643 -17.13 -12.58 20.36
C LYS A 643 -17.88 -12.10 19.12
N SER A 644 -17.16 -11.94 18.01
CA SER A 644 -17.75 -11.58 16.73
C SER A 644 -18.79 -12.60 16.26
N LYS A 645 -19.90 -12.12 15.69
CA LYS A 645 -20.97 -12.96 15.13
C LYS A 645 -21.10 -12.71 13.63
N VAL A 646 -21.26 -13.76 12.83
CA VAL A 646 -21.53 -13.59 11.39
C VAL A 646 -22.96 -13.09 11.18
N TRP A 647 -23.09 -11.94 10.51
CA TRP A 647 -24.32 -11.45 9.93
C TRP A 647 -24.44 -11.94 8.49
N LYS A 648 -25.53 -12.65 8.19
CA LYS A 648 -25.85 -13.13 6.84
C LYS A 648 -26.69 -12.09 6.13
N THR A 649 -26.12 -11.45 5.13
CA THR A 649 -26.79 -10.42 4.35
C THR A 649 -27.91 -11.05 3.51
N PRO A 650 -29.09 -10.42 3.37
CA PRO A 650 -30.11 -10.86 2.42
C PRO A 650 -29.58 -10.93 0.98
N GLU A 651 -30.20 -11.78 0.15
CA GLU A 651 -29.98 -11.72 -1.30
C GLU A 651 -30.56 -10.42 -1.88
N TYR A 652 -30.00 -9.95 -3.00
CA TYR A 652 -30.40 -8.67 -3.57
C TYR A 652 -31.83 -8.75 -4.12
N ASP A 653 -32.71 -7.91 -3.57
CA ASP A 653 -34.05 -7.69 -4.10
C ASP A 653 -34.40 -6.21 -3.98
N ALA A 654 -34.70 -5.57 -5.12
CA ALA A 654 -35.00 -4.15 -5.18
C ALA A 654 -36.29 -3.78 -4.42
N LYS A 655 -37.25 -4.70 -4.29
CA LYS A 655 -38.46 -4.51 -3.47
C LYS A 655 -38.12 -4.56 -2.00
N ASP A 656 -37.21 -5.45 -1.59
CA ASP A 656 -36.73 -5.50 -0.22
C ASP A 656 -35.91 -4.25 0.13
N LEU A 657 -35.04 -3.78 -0.78
CA LEU A 657 -34.32 -2.51 -0.62
C LEU A 657 -35.29 -1.32 -0.41
N LEU A 658 -36.38 -1.29 -1.17
CA LEU A 658 -37.39 -0.24 -1.05
C LEU A 658 -38.23 -0.37 0.23
N ALA A 659 -38.68 -1.58 0.58
CA ALA A 659 -39.64 -1.81 1.66
C ALA A 659 -39.00 -1.99 3.04
N LYS A 660 -37.83 -2.62 3.12
CA LYS A 660 -37.16 -3.04 4.36
C LYS A 660 -35.98 -2.14 4.75
N GLY A 661 -35.49 -1.29 3.84
CA GLY A 661 -34.33 -0.43 4.07
C GLY A 661 -33.06 -0.97 3.42
N CYS A 662 -31.90 -0.42 3.80
CA CYS A 662 -30.57 -0.91 3.38
C CYS A 662 -30.47 -2.43 3.56
N ILE A 663 -30.32 -3.17 2.46
CA ILE A 663 -30.23 -4.64 2.49
C ILE A 663 -28.79 -5.14 2.61
N HIS A 664 -27.80 -4.30 2.37
CA HIS A 664 -26.39 -4.57 2.62
C HIS A 664 -25.68 -3.31 3.12
N ALA A 665 -24.54 -3.49 3.80
CA ALA A 665 -23.71 -2.37 4.23
C ALA A 665 -23.17 -1.58 3.03
N ILE A 666 -22.81 -0.32 3.26
CA ILE A 666 -22.18 0.51 2.23
C ILE A 666 -20.81 -0.03 1.80
N THR A 667 -20.13 -0.79 2.67
CA THR A 667 -18.87 -1.51 2.43
C THR A 667 -19.07 -2.62 1.38
N ALA A 668 -19.04 -2.21 0.12
CA ALA A 668 -19.25 -3.03 -1.07
C ALA A 668 -18.45 -2.42 -2.24
N LEU A 669 -18.29 -3.19 -3.33
CA LEU A 669 -17.57 -2.74 -4.52
C LEU A 669 -18.55 -2.16 -5.55
N TYR A 670 -18.30 -0.91 -5.95
CA TYR A 670 -19.11 -0.14 -6.90
C TYR A 670 -18.27 0.33 -8.10
N THR A 671 -18.93 0.79 -9.15
CA THR A 671 -18.27 1.42 -10.31
C THR A 671 -18.38 2.95 -10.23
N LYS A 672 -17.30 3.65 -10.59
CA LYS A 672 -17.29 5.12 -10.67
C LYS A 672 -18.23 5.65 -11.77
N VAL A 673 -18.37 4.91 -12.87
CA VAL A 673 -19.30 5.27 -13.96
C VAL A 673 -20.75 5.27 -13.47
N ASP A 674 -21.15 4.30 -12.67
CA ASP A 674 -22.52 4.29 -12.14
C ASP A 674 -22.73 5.37 -11.07
N TRP A 675 -21.72 5.65 -10.25
CA TRP A 675 -21.72 6.80 -9.32
C TRP A 675 -21.93 8.13 -10.08
N GLU A 676 -21.22 8.36 -11.19
CA GLU A 676 -21.40 9.54 -12.04
C GLU A 676 -22.82 9.60 -12.64
N ARG A 677 -23.35 8.46 -13.12
CA ARG A 677 -24.69 8.37 -13.72
C ARG A 677 -25.81 8.74 -12.74
N VAL A 678 -25.65 8.43 -11.46
CA VAL A 678 -26.65 8.74 -10.42
C VAL A 678 -26.42 10.09 -9.73
N GLY A 679 -25.35 10.80 -10.07
CA GLY A 679 -24.98 12.07 -9.43
C GLY A 679 -24.44 11.93 -8.00
N GLY A 680 -23.95 10.74 -7.63
CA GLY A 680 -23.34 10.44 -6.34
C GLY A 680 -24.29 10.37 -5.13
N PHE A 681 -23.68 10.39 -3.94
CA PHE A 681 -24.38 10.42 -2.65
C PHE A 681 -25.12 11.76 -2.50
N ASP A 682 -26.29 11.75 -1.90
CA ASP A 682 -26.98 12.99 -1.55
C ASP A 682 -26.30 13.64 -0.34
N GLU A 683 -25.80 14.86 -0.52
CA GLU A 683 -25.04 15.59 0.49
C GLU A 683 -25.93 16.31 1.51
N LYS A 684 -27.24 16.37 1.26
CA LYS A 684 -28.19 17.13 2.08
C LYS A 684 -28.86 16.26 3.15
N ILE A 685 -28.86 14.94 2.99
CA ILE A 685 -29.47 14.03 3.95
C ILE A 685 -28.51 13.79 5.13
N PRO A 686 -28.97 13.96 6.38
CA PRO A 686 -28.09 13.90 7.55
C PRO A 686 -27.68 12.47 7.93
N ALA A 687 -28.45 11.47 7.51
CA ALA A 687 -28.25 10.04 7.75
C ALA A 687 -28.94 9.20 6.66
N TRP A 688 -28.60 7.91 6.59
CA TRP A 688 -29.16 6.95 5.61
C TRP A 688 -28.80 7.28 4.16
N GLU A 689 -27.65 7.93 3.95
CA GLU A 689 -27.13 8.27 2.64
C GLU A 689 -26.73 7.03 1.83
N ASP A 690 -26.36 5.96 2.52
CA ASP A 690 -26.12 4.64 1.96
C ASP A 690 -27.41 4.07 1.34
N TRP A 691 -28.54 4.18 2.02
CA TRP A 691 -29.83 3.69 1.53
C TRP A 691 -30.32 4.49 0.32
N ASP A 692 -30.23 5.83 0.37
CA ASP A 692 -30.53 6.68 -0.79
C ASP A 692 -29.69 6.32 -2.01
N TYR A 693 -28.37 6.14 -1.80
CA TYR A 693 -27.46 5.80 -2.87
C TYR A 693 -27.79 4.43 -3.48
N GLN A 694 -28.05 3.40 -2.65
CA GLN A 694 -28.47 2.08 -3.13
C GLN A 694 -29.78 2.15 -3.94
N LEU A 695 -30.75 2.98 -3.53
CA LEU A 695 -32.00 3.19 -4.28
C LEU A 695 -31.76 3.86 -5.64
N LYS A 696 -30.87 4.85 -5.73
CA LYS A 696 -30.46 5.46 -7.01
C LYS A 696 -29.82 4.45 -7.95
N MET A 697 -28.95 3.57 -7.42
CA MET A 697 -28.34 2.50 -8.21
C MET A 697 -29.40 1.55 -8.78
N ALA A 698 -30.39 1.18 -7.96
CA ALA A 698 -31.50 0.35 -8.38
C ALA A 698 -32.41 1.05 -9.41
N GLU A 699 -32.63 2.37 -9.31
CA GLU A 699 -33.42 3.17 -10.28
C GLU A 699 -32.81 3.11 -11.69
N ILE A 700 -31.47 3.14 -11.81
CA ILE A 700 -30.77 3.02 -13.10
C ILE A 700 -30.52 1.57 -13.55
N GLY A 701 -31.10 0.60 -12.84
CA GLY A 701 -31.04 -0.83 -13.17
C GLY A 701 -29.75 -1.55 -12.76
N VAL A 702 -28.92 -0.95 -11.89
CA VAL A 702 -27.74 -1.63 -11.34
C VAL A 702 -28.16 -2.53 -10.18
N CYS A 703 -27.84 -3.82 -10.28
CA CYS A 703 -28.18 -4.82 -9.27
C CYS A 703 -26.97 -5.19 -8.41
N GLY A 704 -27.26 -5.66 -7.19
CA GLY A 704 -26.26 -6.20 -6.27
C GLY A 704 -26.10 -7.72 -6.39
N THR A 705 -24.88 -8.21 -6.13
CA THR A 705 -24.54 -9.63 -6.02
C THR A 705 -23.90 -9.89 -4.66
N ARG A 706 -24.47 -10.84 -3.91
CA ARG A 706 -23.96 -11.23 -2.58
C ARG A 706 -22.85 -12.27 -2.68
N ILE A 707 -21.78 -12.06 -1.92
CA ILE A 707 -20.83 -13.09 -1.53
C ILE A 707 -21.24 -13.62 -0.14
N PRO A 708 -21.67 -14.88 0.00
CA PRO A 708 -22.08 -15.46 1.29
C PRO A 708 -20.85 -15.86 2.13
N HIS A 709 -19.98 -14.87 2.39
CA HIS A 709 -18.77 -14.97 3.20
C HIS A 709 -18.52 -13.64 3.90
N PRO A 710 -18.20 -13.61 5.19
CA PRO A 710 -17.88 -12.37 5.88
C PRO A 710 -16.54 -11.82 5.39
N LEU A 711 -16.54 -10.60 4.82
CA LEU A 711 -15.33 -9.96 4.28
C LEU A 711 -14.94 -8.66 5.00
N PHE A 712 -15.71 -8.26 6.01
CA PHE A 712 -15.36 -7.14 6.87
C PHE A 712 -15.98 -7.33 8.24
N THR A 713 -15.47 -6.58 9.22
CA THR A 713 -16.01 -6.49 10.57
C THR A 713 -16.64 -5.12 10.77
N TYR A 714 -17.91 -5.14 11.14
CA TYR A 714 -18.72 -3.99 11.52
C TYR A 714 -18.67 -3.80 13.05
N ARG A 715 -18.03 -2.74 13.54
CA ARG A 715 -17.84 -2.51 15.00
C ARG A 715 -18.97 -1.67 15.58
N LYS A 716 -19.91 -2.31 16.26
CA LYS A 716 -21.16 -1.67 16.72
C LYS A 716 -21.01 -0.82 17.99
N ASP A 717 -19.93 -0.99 18.71
CA ASP A 717 -19.59 -0.33 19.98
C ASP A 717 -18.83 0.98 19.80
N GLU A 718 -18.25 1.22 18.62
CA GLU A 718 -17.40 2.39 18.35
C GLU A 718 -18.10 3.44 17.48
N GLY A 719 -19.27 3.12 16.91
CA GLY A 719 -20.07 4.01 16.09
C GLY A 719 -20.82 5.08 16.88
N MET A 720 -20.21 6.25 17.05
CA MET A 720 -20.72 7.40 17.83
C MET A 720 -22.03 8.00 17.29
N ARG A 721 -22.31 7.82 15.99
CA ARG A 721 -23.48 8.42 15.31
C ARG A 721 -24.79 7.67 15.52
N ARG A 722 -24.73 6.50 16.15
CA ARG A 722 -25.86 5.57 16.19
C ARG A 722 -26.94 6.01 17.19
N GLU A 723 -26.55 6.52 18.35
CA GLU A 723 -27.49 6.95 19.40
C GLU A 723 -28.28 8.20 19.00
N GLU A 724 -27.62 9.20 18.40
CA GLU A 724 -28.28 10.42 17.92
C GLU A 724 -29.21 10.16 16.71
N ASN A 725 -28.81 9.28 15.79
CA ASN A 725 -29.62 8.93 14.61
C ASN A 725 -30.82 8.04 14.94
N TYR A 726 -30.73 7.18 15.98
CA TYR A 726 -31.89 6.45 16.48
C TYR A 726 -32.91 7.38 17.15
N ALA A 727 -32.46 8.47 17.79
CA ALA A 727 -33.36 9.47 18.38
C ALA A 727 -34.16 10.26 17.33
N ARG A 728 -33.65 10.40 16.10
CA ARG A 728 -34.31 11.08 14.96
C ARG A 728 -34.73 10.13 13.83
N PHE A 729 -34.88 8.85 14.16
CA PHE A 729 -35.10 7.76 13.20
C PHE A 729 -36.33 7.98 12.32
N GLU A 730 -37.47 8.39 12.89
CA GLU A 730 -38.70 8.59 12.13
C GLU A 730 -38.69 9.86 11.25
N GLU A 731 -38.03 10.93 11.69
CA GLU A 731 -37.88 12.18 10.91
C GLU A 731 -37.04 11.97 9.65
N ASN A 732 -35.87 11.37 9.79
CA ASN A 732 -34.96 11.12 8.65
C ASN A 732 -35.57 10.12 7.65
N LYS A 733 -36.34 9.14 8.14
CA LYS A 733 -37.05 8.17 7.30
C LYS A 733 -38.22 8.82 6.54
N ALA A 734 -38.84 9.87 7.09
CA ALA A 734 -39.90 10.60 6.42
C ALA A 734 -39.38 11.35 5.18
N GLU A 735 -38.21 11.99 5.26
CA GLU A 735 -37.60 12.68 4.12
C GLU A 735 -37.26 11.71 2.96
N LEU A 736 -36.67 10.56 3.27
CA LEU A 736 -36.42 9.51 2.27
C LEU A 736 -37.72 8.96 1.68
N ARG A 737 -38.76 8.77 2.50
CA ARG A 737 -40.08 8.34 2.01
C ARG A 737 -40.70 9.34 1.05
N VAL A 738 -40.57 10.64 1.31
CA VAL A 738 -41.04 11.69 0.39
C VAL A 738 -40.25 11.64 -0.92
N LYS A 739 -38.92 11.58 -0.84
CA LYS A 739 -38.03 11.52 -2.02
C LYS A 739 -38.34 10.34 -2.94
N TRP A 740 -38.62 9.18 -2.35
CA TRP A 740 -38.88 7.92 -3.06
C TRP A 740 -40.37 7.55 -3.15
N ALA A 741 -41.28 8.49 -2.86
CA ALA A 741 -42.73 8.26 -2.76
C ALA A 741 -43.33 7.65 -4.03
N LYS A 742 -42.83 8.03 -5.21
CA LYS A 742 -43.29 7.46 -6.49
C LYS A 742 -43.17 5.93 -6.55
N TYR A 743 -42.15 5.35 -5.92
CA TYR A 743 -41.98 3.90 -5.84
C TYR A 743 -42.66 3.29 -4.62
N LEU A 744 -42.59 3.96 -3.46
CA LEU A 744 -43.19 3.49 -2.21
C LEU A 744 -44.72 3.44 -2.27
N ASP A 745 -45.34 4.41 -2.95
CA ASP A 745 -46.79 4.48 -3.18
C ASP A 745 -47.26 3.53 -4.32
N GLY A 746 -46.34 2.79 -4.95
CA GLY A 746 -46.63 1.91 -6.07
C GLY A 746 -47.02 2.62 -7.37
N LYS A 747 -46.76 3.93 -7.49
CA LYS A 747 -47.05 4.72 -8.71
C LYS A 747 -46.07 4.38 -9.84
N GLU A 748 -44.84 4.04 -9.49
CA GLU A 748 -43.80 3.51 -10.37
C GLU A 748 -43.24 2.22 -9.77
N THR A 749 -42.63 1.37 -10.61
CA THR A 749 -41.90 0.19 -10.14
C THR A 749 -40.42 0.46 -10.32
N LEU A 750 -39.65 0.37 -9.23
CA LEU A 750 -38.20 0.32 -9.28
C LEU A 750 -37.82 -0.85 -10.20
N MET A 751 -36.82 -0.67 -11.07
CA MET A 751 -36.42 -1.67 -12.09
C MET A 751 -36.16 -3.03 -11.43
N ALA A 752 -37.21 -3.85 -11.37
CA ALA A 752 -37.17 -5.16 -10.76
C ALA A 752 -36.55 -6.09 -11.79
N CYS A 753 -35.25 -6.34 -11.68
CA CYS A 753 -34.64 -7.40 -12.45
C CYS A 753 -35.11 -8.77 -11.89
N SER A 754 -36.34 -9.15 -12.20
CA SER A 754 -36.91 -10.48 -11.89
C SER A 754 -36.13 -11.63 -12.57
N SER A 755 -35.24 -11.31 -13.51
CA SER A 755 -34.28 -12.22 -14.14
C SER A 755 -32.92 -12.30 -13.41
N CYS A 756 -32.59 -11.38 -12.51
CA CYS A 756 -31.32 -11.38 -11.77
C CYS A 756 -31.34 -12.36 -10.58
N ALA A 757 -32.49 -12.60 -9.95
CA ALA A 757 -32.68 -13.68 -8.97
C ALA A 757 -32.44 -15.09 -9.56
N LYS A 758 -32.39 -15.21 -10.90
CA LYS A 758 -32.07 -16.45 -11.64
C LYS A 758 -30.62 -16.51 -12.15
N LYS A 759 -29.82 -15.44 -11.99
CA LYS A 759 -28.39 -15.44 -12.35
C LYS A 759 -27.56 -15.97 -11.17
N LYS A 760 -26.59 -16.83 -11.49
CA LYS A 760 -25.68 -17.60 -10.60
C LYS A 760 -25.66 -17.16 -9.14
N LYS A 761 -26.21 -17.98 -8.24
CA LYS A 761 -25.88 -17.92 -6.81
C LYS A 761 -24.38 -18.18 -6.66
N LEU A 762 -23.64 -17.24 -6.05
CA LEU A 762 -22.28 -17.51 -5.59
C LEU A 762 -22.39 -18.45 -4.38
N SER A 763 -21.66 -19.57 -4.40
CA SER A 763 -21.58 -20.47 -3.25
C SER A 763 -20.68 -19.89 -2.16
N ALA A 764 -20.93 -20.24 -0.90
CA ALA A 764 -20.00 -19.93 0.19
C ALA A 764 -18.61 -20.49 -0.14
N PRO A 765 -17.52 -19.77 0.17
CA PRO A 765 -16.18 -20.32 0.10
C PRO A 765 -16.11 -21.52 1.05
N THR A 766 -15.92 -22.71 0.50
CA THR A 766 -15.70 -23.92 1.30
C THR A 766 -14.21 -24.15 1.43
N GLY A 767 -13.69 -24.06 2.66
CA GLY A 767 -12.34 -24.51 3.00
C GLY A 767 -11.40 -23.40 3.46
N ASP A 768 -10.62 -23.77 4.48
CA ASP A 768 -9.55 -23.03 5.14
C ASP A 768 -8.58 -22.38 4.14
N VAL A 769 -8.38 -21.06 4.26
CA VAL A 769 -7.47 -20.29 3.40
C VAL A 769 -6.07 -20.36 4.00
N SER A 770 -5.48 -21.55 3.90
CA SER A 770 -4.02 -21.75 3.94
C SER A 770 -3.53 -22.68 2.81
N ALA A 771 -4.39 -23.04 1.87
CA ALA A 771 -4.06 -23.64 0.58
C ALA A 771 -5.24 -23.37 -0.36
N GLY A 772 -5.00 -22.89 -1.58
CA GLY A 772 -6.04 -22.32 -2.44
C GLY A 772 -7.25 -23.23 -2.78
N PRO A 773 -8.39 -22.66 -3.22
CA PRO A 773 -9.55 -23.43 -3.67
C PRO A 773 -9.36 -24.00 -5.10
N THR A 774 -9.65 -25.29 -5.26
CA THR A 774 -9.47 -26.05 -6.51
C THR A 774 -10.45 -25.68 -7.63
N ALA A 775 -10.05 -26.00 -8.87
CA ALA A 775 -10.90 -26.04 -10.06
C ALA A 775 -12.07 -27.07 -9.98
N ALA A 776 -12.15 -27.91 -8.95
CA ALA A 776 -13.02 -29.09 -8.92
C ALA A 776 -14.49 -28.81 -8.54
N GLN A 777 -14.79 -27.69 -7.88
CA GLN A 777 -16.20 -27.29 -7.71
C GLN A 777 -16.78 -26.68 -8.99
N ARG A 778 -15.93 -26.18 -9.89
CA ARG A 778 -16.36 -25.60 -11.18
C ARG A 778 -16.66 -26.66 -12.24
N VAL A 779 -16.30 -27.93 -12.01
CA VAL A 779 -16.55 -29.04 -12.94
C VAL A 779 -17.77 -29.89 -12.55
N ARG A 780 -18.16 -30.01 -11.27
CA ARG A 780 -19.31 -30.87 -10.88
C ARG A 780 -20.69 -30.42 -11.39
N ALA A 781 -20.84 -29.20 -11.89
CA ALA A 781 -22.10 -28.74 -12.52
C ALA A 781 -22.05 -28.69 -14.05
N ALA A 782 -20.88 -28.85 -14.67
CA ALA A 782 -20.70 -28.69 -16.12
C ALA A 782 -20.72 -30.02 -16.93
N THR A 783 -20.75 -31.17 -16.26
CA THR A 783 -20.82 -32.50 -16.91
C THR A 783 -22.04 -33.33 -16.53
N ALA A 784 -23.03 -32.78 -15.81
CA ALA A 784 -24.23 -33.54 -15.46
C ALA A 784 -25.29 -33.63 -16.56
N ASN A 785 -25.21 -32.87 -17.66
CA ASN A 785 -26.08 -33.09 -18.82
C ASN A 785 -25.35 -32.66 -20.10
N GLY A 786 -25.15 -33.64 -20.99
CA GLY A 786 -24.33 -33.53 -22.18
C GLY A 786 -24.82 -32.50 -23.21
N GLY A 787 -23.85 -31.87 -23.87
CA GLY A 787 -24.06 -31.28 -25.18
C GLY A 787 -23.80 -32.35 -26.24
N ALA A 788 -24.80 -32.64 -27.06
CA ALA A 788 -24.54 -33.09 -28.42
C ALA A 788 -24.13 -31.86 -29.25
N GLY A 789 -23.03 -32.00 -30.02
CA GLY A 789 -22.46 -30.99 -30.92
C GLY A 789 -21.25 -30.28 -30.30
N ASP A 790 -20.07 -30.18 -30.90
CA ASP A 790 -19.53 -30.54 -32.21
C ASP A 790 -18.00 -30.29 -32.14
N GLY A 791 -17.19 -31.27 -32.58
CA GLY A 791 -15.77 -31.40 -32.22
C GLY A 791 -14.85 -30.21 -32.53
N LYS A 792 -14.08 -29.77 -31.51
CA LYS A 792 -12.76 -29.12 -31.59
C LYS A 792 -12.11 -29.00 -30.20
N GLY A 793 -11.03 -29.77 -29.98
CA GLY A 793 -9.99 -29.52 -28.96
C GLY A 793 -9.99 -30.46 -27.76
N GLU A 794 -9.27 -31.58 -27.85
CA GLU A 794 -8.91 -32.41 -26.68
C GLU A 794 -7.79 -31.71 -25.87
N TYR A 795 -7.89 -31.75 -24.53
CA TYR A 795 -6.92 -31.15 -23.60
C TYR A 795 -6.39 -32.23 -22.63
N ALA A 796 -5.17 -32.05 -22.13
CA ALA A 796 -4.61 -32.83 -21.01
C ALA A 796 -4.10 -31.91 -19.89
N ILE A 797 -4.04 -32.43 -18.67
CA ILE A 797 -3.59 -31.68 -17.50
C ILE A 797 -2.06 -31.81 -17.37
N ILE A 798 -1.39 -30.66 -17.39
CA ILE A 798 0.04 -30.52 -17.16
C ILE A 798 0.25 -29.75 -15.87
N GLU A 799 1.14 -30.24 -15.02
CA GLU A 799 1.56 -29.60 -13.78
C GLU A 799 2.99 -29.08 -13.92
N TYR A 800 3.21 -27.85 -13.48
CA TYR A 800 4.52 -27.22 -13.37
C TYR A 800 5.15 -27.54 -12.02
N VAL A 801 6.23 -28.31 -12.05
CA VAL A 801 7.04 -28.71 -10.90
C VAL A 801 8.38 -27.96 -10.84
N GLY A 802 8.57 -26.96 -11.71
CA GLY A 802 9.75 -26.11 -11.75
C GLY A 802 9.87 -25.22 -10.50
N ARG A 803 11.12 -24.93 -10.09
CA ARG A 803 11.43 -24.19 -8.84
C ARG A 803 11.35 -22.67 -8.96
N LYS A 804 11.07 -22.12 -10.15
CA LYS A 804 11.02 -20.66 -10.38
C LYS A 804 9.70 -20.08 -9.85
N ARG A 805 9.79 -19.19 -8.85
CA ARG A 805 8.64 -18.45 -8.31
C ARG A 805 8.16 -17.37 -9.29
N GLY A 806 6.86 -17.07 -9.27
CA GLY A 806 6.20 -16.20 -10.24
C GLY A 806 5.78 -16.93 -11.53
N SER A 807 4.94 -16.29 -12.32
CA SER A 807 4.36 -16.94 -13.49
C SER A 807 5.26 -16.91 -14.72
N GLN A 808 5.50 -18.08 -15.28
CA GLN A 808 6.29 -18.35 -16.46
C GLN A 808 5.35 -18.54 -17.66
N ASN A 809 5.59 -17.84 -18.77
CA ASN A 809 4.81 -18.01 -19.99
C ASN A 809 5.53 -18.97 -20.93
N PHE A 810 4.82 -19.99 -21.39
CA PHE A 810 5.30 -20.99 -22.33
C PHE A 810 4.42 -21.00 -23.56
N ARG A 811 5.01 -21.17 -24.73
CA ARG A 811 4.28 -21.27 -26.00
C ARG A 811 4.40 -22.68 -26.54
N GLY A 812 3.27 -23.37 -26.69
CA GLY A 812 3.23 -24.70 -27.27
C GLY A 812 3.41 -24.67 -28.80
N PRO A 813 3.74 -25.81 -29.44
CA PRO A 813 3.82 -25.97 -30.89
C PRO A 813 2.58 -25.49 -31.67
N SER A 814 1.39 -25.53 -31.06
CA SER A 814 0.15 -24.99 -31.61
C SER A 814 0.12 -23.46 -31.71
N GLY A 815 1.08 -22.78 -31.08
CA GLY A 815 1.15 -21.32 -30.96
C GLY A 815 0.40 -20.76 -29.74
N THR A 816 -0.31 -21.60 -28.99
CA THR A 816 -1.04 -21.24 -27.77
C THR A 816 -0.08 -20.91 -26.63
N ARG A 817 -0.41 -19.86 -25.85
CA ARG A 817 0.37 -19.44 -24.68
C ARG A 817 -0.24 -20.01 -23.40
N TYR A 818 0.58 -20.64 -22.58
CA TYR A 818 0.25 -21.20 -21.29
C TYR A 818 1.10 -20.52 -20.21
N ARG A 819 0.44 -20.04 -19.16
CA ARG A 819 1.10 -19.37 -18.03
C ARG A 819 1.22 -20.38 -16.89
N PHE A 820 2.39 -20.74 -16.39
CA PHE A 820 2.51 -21.63 -15.22
C PHE A 820 3.18 -20.91 -14.07
N ALA A 821 2.76 -21.14 -12.83
CA ALA A 821 3.39 -20.49 -11.67
C ALA A 821 3.64 -21.50 -10.55
N ALA A 822 4.82 -21.45 -9.93
CA ALA A 822 5.18 -22.33 -8.82
C ALA A 822 4.55 -21.91 -7.46
N ASP A 823 3.85 -20.78 -7.43
CA ASP A 823 3.17 -20.21 -6.25
C ASP A 823 1.73 -20.73 -6.06
N GLY A 824 1.34 -21.77 -6.81
CA GLY A 824 0.01 -22.37 -6.74
C GLY A 824 -1.08 -21.61 -7.50
N SER A 825 -0.84 -20.36 -7.95
CA SER A 825 -1.85 -19.56 -8.66
C SER A 825 -2.16 -20.08 -10.07
N ASP A 826 -1.18 -20.71 -10.72
CA ASP A 826 -1.25 -21.21 -12.09
C ASP A 826 -0.41 -22.50 -12.27
N GLN A 827 -0.24 -23.30 -11.21
CA GLN A 827 0.67 -24.45 -11.22
C GLN A 827 0.20 -25.60 -12.13
N VAL A 828 -1.10 -25.72 -12.34
CA VAL A 828 -1.71 -26.80 -13.13
C VAL A 828 -2.57 -26.19 -14.24
N LYS A 829 -2.40 -26.64 -15.50
CA LYS A 829 -3.20 -26.16 -16.64
C LYS A 829 -3.67 -27.25 -17.58
N TYR A 830 -4.82 -26.98 -18.22
CA TYR A 830 -5.28 -27.69 -19.41
C TYR A 830 -4.47 -27.21 -20.62
N VAL A 831 -3.69 -28.12 -21.18
CA VAL A 831 -2.85 -27.93 -22.37
C VAL A 831 -3.50 -28.66 -23.53
N LEU A 832 -3.50 -28.07 -24.73
CA LEU A 832 -4.05 -28.71 -25.92
C LEU A 832 -3.31 -30.03 -26.18
N ALA A 833 -3.99 -31.09 -26.60
CA ALA A 833 -3.38 -32.40 -26.82
C ALA A 833 -2.12 -32.35 -27.73
N VAL A 834 -2.15 -31.47 -28.74
CA VAL A 834 -1.02 -31.17 -29.65
C VAL A 834 0.23 -30.61 -28.95
N ASP A 835 0.08 -29.97 -27.79
CA ASP A 835 1.17 -29.31 -27.05
C ASP A 835 1.68 -30.16 -25.86
N VAL A 836 1.03 -31.27 -25.53
CA VAL A 836 1.31 -32.08 -24.33
C VAL A 836 2.74 -32.64 -24.30
N GLU A 837 3.16 -33.31 -25.37
CA GLU A 837 4.49 -33.94 -25.44
C GLU A 837 5.61 -32.88 -25.39
N TYR A 838 5.36 -31.66 -25.86
CA TYR A 838 6.31 -30.54 -25.73
C TYR A 838 6.56 -30.14 -24.28
N PHE A 839 5.53 -30.18 -23.43
CA PHE A 839 5.69 -29.89 -22.01
C PHE A 839 6.31 -31.06 -21.26
N LEU A 840 5.87 -32.30 -21.52
CA LEU A 840 6.40 -33.50 -20.85
C LEU A 840 7.87 -33.79 -21.18
N ALA A 841 8.38 -33.28 -22.30
CA ALA A 841 9.80 -33.35 -22.63
C ALA A 841 10.70 -32.47 -21.73
N LYS A 842 10.13 -31.57 -20.91
CA LYS A 842 10.86 -30.65 -20.03
C LYS A 842 10.82 -31.14 -18.59
N ILE A 843 11.96 -31.04 -17.90
CA ILE A 843 12.12 -31.50 -16.50
C ILE A 843 11.21 -30.76 -15.51
N ASP A 844 10.77 -29.55 -15.85
CA ASP A 844 9.93 -28.71 -14.99
C ASP A 844 8.44 -29.07 -15.05
N PHE A 845 8.05 -30.13 -15.77
CA PHE A 845 6.64 -30.48 -15.98
C PHE A 845 6.39 -31.98 -15.84
N ARG A 846 5.19 -32.33 -15.36
CA ARG A 846 4.71 -33.72 -15.33
C ARG A 846 3.24 -33.81 -15.73
N ARG A 847 2.77 -35.02 -16.04
CA ARG A 847 1.33 -35.29 -16.13
C ARG A 847 0.74 -35.16 -14.72
N GLY A 848 -0.30 -34.35 -14.57
CA GLY A 848 -1.03 -34.25 -13.30
C GLY A 848 -1.90 -35.49 -13.07
N GLU A 849 -1.95 -36.01 -11.85
CA GLU A 849 -2.84 -37.10 -11.44
C GLU A 849 -4.17 -36.56 -10.87
N VAL A 850 -5.26 -37.31 -11.09
CA VAL A 850 -6.57 -37.04 -10.47
C VAL A 850 -6.74 -38.00 -9.29
N HIS A 851 -6.48 -37.56 -8.06
CA HIS A 851 -6.73 -38.38 -6.87
C HIS A 851 -8.23 -38.37 -6.49
N GLN A 852 -8.82 -39.55 -6.33
CA GLN A 852 -10.20 -39.79 -5.87
C GLN A 852 -10.21 -40.21 -4.39
N GLU A 853 -11.28 -39.81 -3.66
CA GLU A 853 -11.70 -40.16 -2.28
C GLU A 853 -10.97 -39.43 -1.11
N ALA A 854 -11.61 -39.01 -0.01
CA ALA A 854 -12.96 -39.25 0.54
C ALA A 854 -13.60 -37.97 1.11
#